data_AF-A0AAN8WNK6-F1
#
_entry.id   AF-A0AAN8WNK6-F1
#
_cell.length_a   1.000
_cell.length_b   1.000
_cell.length_c   1.000
_cell.angle_alpha   90.00
_cell.angle_beta   90.00
_cell.angle_gamma   90.00
#
_symmetry.space_group_name_H-M   'P 1'
#
loop_
_entity.id
_entity.type
_entity.pdbx_description
1 polymer ?
#
loop_
_entity_poly.entity_id
_entity_poly.type
_entity_poly.pdbx_seq_one_letter_code
_entity_poly.pdbx_strand_id
1 'polypeptide(L)'
;MMAAKHHRRHSDLDERGGDRPTKNKKHNATNCNNNSTKENASNKAPVKPSPEEKQTSFFVVIVIAVYVGIVHSVHVSTMFENDRHFSHLSNLEREMTFRTEMGLYYSYYKTIVYADSYLMGLNRLMHDNLTEYPDVINTLQRFNLYPEIILGGTYRIFNTVTSWLGIEMRVCWQVSRGGGLAPVVSCEGIGDPAYWYLSGVWMSAGLTAALLFIQGTELSGSLIGGFITIICFFFNHGEATRVQWTPPLRESFAFPWSIALNIAITRVLRNPRPIWTRPLLVGTLTLVYLLCWQFAQYTVVAVVGVVYIMYTIGVINALPMLLVLLGTSYGFLNNVVLQFGNTLLVSSPLAGCLLGVLLLYLFMEPIIQHLPYPTNMGAQLSFLFISCTACKIELARIFGVEDDAHIVNILKSKFTNYSDFHTLLYTCSPEFDFLPKESLYKLNETLLLPCVSMVGGAVLINIFSNVKNNMIARLDKNTEGRTPLWSGVDPGVIFNGAMLIVYAIMAFLIMRLKLFLTPQMCVIASLLACKKYWKVIKKKEVHYTILAVIVSGMCVRGFRNISEQRSIVGEYSNPELEELVEWVQSETNDAAVFAGPMSTMANLLLSTQRPIVNHPHYEHAGLRERTKNVYSVFSRKSAETVYETLLSMKVNYVVLEEPWCIRKSRSGCGMVDLWDVEEPQNRHKPSLCPKLFHKSPAPFHRVFSNDIFVVLQVPSRYVEIPAPRYHSA
;
A
#
# COMPACT_ATOMS: atom_id res chain seq x y z
N MET A 1 43.41 61.92 37.66
CA MET A 1 43.46 60.90 38.74
C MET A 1 44.24 59.72 38.19
N MET A 2 45.52 59.49 38.54
CA MET A 2 46.06 59.02 39.84
C MET A 2 45.52 57.63 40.24
N ALA A 3 46.30 56.63 40.66
CA ALA A 3 47.77 56.40 40.77
C ALA A 3 47.96 54.86 40.96
N ALA A 4 48.89 54.12 40.34
CA ALA A 4 50.37 54.09 40.35
C ALA A 4 51.06 53.42 41.57
N LYS A 5 52.20 52.73 41.26
CA LYS A 5 53.22 52.02 42.11
C LYS A 5 52.96 50.51 42.32
N HIS A 6 53.95 49.58 42.48
CA HIS A 6 55.45 49.57 42.43
C HIS A 6 55.96 48.08 42.43
N HIS A 7 57.21 47.66 42.13
CA HIS A 7 58.44 48.25 41.50
C HIS A 7 59.46 47.14 41.07
N ARG A 8 60.15 47.29 39.92
CA ARG A 8 61.57 46.93 39.55
C ARG A 8 62.27 45.64 40.09
N ARG A 9 63.03 44.87 39.28
CA ARG A 9 64.36 45.14 38.63
C ARG A 9 64.63 44.09 37.50
N HIS A 10 65.18 44.43 36.32
CA HIS A 10 66.61 44.40 35.89
C HIS A 10 67.36 43.08 36.17
N SER A 11 68.22 42.50 35.29
CA SER A 11 68.47 42.57 33.82
C SER A 11 69.66 41.62 33.48
N ASP A 12 69.74 41.10 32.24
CA ASP A 12 70.95 40.52 31.56
C ASP A 12 71.67 39.32 32.26
N LEU A 13 72.44 38.40 31.67
CA LEU A 13 72.71 37.79 30.36
C LEU A 13 73.80 36.69 30.63
N ASP A 14 74.08 35.86 29.63
CA ASP A 14 75.33 35.08 29.42
C ASP A 14 75.68 33.79 30.24
N GLU A 15 75.74 32.70 29.46
CA GLU A 15 76.96 31.93 29.10
C GLU A 15 77.08 30.43 29.46
N ARG A 16 77.61 29.69 28.46
CA ARG A 16 78.16 28.30 28.46
C ARG A 16 77.12 27.19 28.66
N GLY A 17 77.10 26.08 27.90
CA GLY A 17 78.08 25.42 27.02
C GLY A 17 78.05 23.91 27.35
N GLY A 18 78.36 22.93 26.50
CA GLY A 18 78.69 22.85 25.08
C GLY A 18 78.67 21.35 24.66
N ASP A 19 78.75 21.07 23.35
CA ASP A 19 79.03 19.79 22.66
C ASP A 19 78.66 18.39 23.26
N ARG A 20 77.81 17.65 22.53
CA ARG A 20 78.13 16.46 21.67
C ARG A 20 79.22 15.42 22.13
N PRO A 21 79.26 14.18 21.55
CA PRO A 21 78.24 13.38 20.83
C PRO A 21 78.27 11.84 21.14
N THR A 22 77.48 11.07 20.36
CA THR A 22 77.75 9.70 19.79
C THR A 22 76.91 8.48 20.20
N LYS A 23 76.39 7.81 19.14
CA LYS A 23 76.36 6.35 18.81
C LYS A 23 76.37 5.33 19.99
N ASN A 24 75.60 4.24 19.97
CA ASN A 24 75.64 3.18 18.95
C ASN A 24 74.55 2.09 19.15
N LYS A 25 74.39 1.23 18.12
CA LYS A 25 74.02 -0.22 18.08
C LYS A 25 73.66 -0.98 19.39
N LYS A 26 72.92 -2.10 19.43
CA LYS A 26 72.07 -2.96 18.55
C LYS A 26 71.94 -4.32 19.29
N HIS A 27 70.80 -5.01 19.18
CA HIS A 27 70.56 -6.46 19.43
C HIS A 27 70.45 -7.09 20.86
N ASN A 28 69.30 -7.77 21.01
CA ASN A 28 69.06 -9.15 21.49
C ASN A 28 68.79 -9.46 22.99
N ALA A 29 67.85 -10.40 23.11
CA ALA A 29 67.32 -11.16 24.25
C ALA A 29 68.42 -11.75 25.19
N THR A 30 68.13 -12.23 26.42
CA THR A 30 66.99 -13.09 26.82
C THR A 30 66.86 -13.18 28.35
N ASN A 31 65.67 -13.51 28.87
CA ASN A 31 65.35 -14.12 30.18
C ASN A 31 65.97 -13.57 31.50
N CYS A 32 65.11 -13.26 32.47
CA CYS A 32 65.07 -14.03 33.73
C CYS A 32 63.79 -13.79 34.54
N ASN A 33 63.33 -14.82 35.28
CA ASN A 33 62.22 -14.74 36.23
C ASN A 33 62.65 -14.06 37.54
N ASN A 34 61.71 -13.37 38.21
CA ASN A 34 61.32 -13.73 39.58
C ASN A 34 60.03 -13.00 40.04
N ASN A 35 59.21 -13.70 40.82
CA ASN A 35 57.93 -13.22 41.33
C ASN A 35 58.09 -12.41 42.62
N SER A 36 57.35 -11.31 42.77
CA SER A 36 56.68 -10.97 44.04
C SER A 36 55.59 -9.90 43.90
N THR A 37 54.35 -10.31 44.19
CA THR A 37 53.25 -9.54 44.82
C THR A 37 52.68 -8.24 44.21
N LYS A 38 51.42 -8.40 43.80
CA LYS A 38 50.22 -7.56 44.09
C LYS A 38 49.82 -6.37 43.18
N GLU A 39 48.51 -6.42 42.90
CA GLU A 39 47.55 -5.33 42.60
C GLU A 39 47.51 -4.66 41.21
N ASN A 40 46.63 -5.24 40.38
CA ASN A 40 45.49 -4.57 39.73
C ASN A 40 45.70 -3.23 39.00
N ALA A 41 46.00 -3.29 37.70
CA ALA A 41 45.18 -2.66 36.63
C ALA A 41 45.86 -2.81 35.26
N SER A 42 45.47 -3.80 34.46
CA SER A 42 45.99 -3.97 33.09
C SER A 42 44.91 -3.72 32.03
N ASN A 43 45.01 -2.58 31.36
CA ASN A 43 44.30 -2.28 30.12
C ASN A 43 44.45 -3.43 29.10
N LYS A 44 43.35 -4.08 28.71
CA LYS A 44 43.34 -4.87 27.47
C LYS A 44 43.16 -3.93 26.28
N ALA A 45 44.20 -3.81 25.46
CA ALA A 45 44.14 -3.04 24.22
C ALA A 45 43.02 -3.55 23.30
N PRO A 46 42.29 -2.68 22.59
CA PRO A 46 41.21 -3.10 21.72
C PRO A 46 41.74 -3.91 20.53
N VAL A 47 41.07 -5.02 20.25
CA VAL A 47 41.33 -5.83 19.04
C VAL A 47 41.08 -4.97 17.81
N LYS A 48 42.09 -4.83 16.95
CA LYS A 48 41.98 -4.09 15.68
C LYS A 48 40.86 -4.69 14.82
N PRO A 49 39.89 -3.90 14.34
CA PRO A 49 38.94 -4.36 13.34
C PRO A 49 39.65 -4.78 12.04
N SER A 50 39.13 -5.83 11.40
CA SER A 50 39.48 -6.22 10.03
C SER A 50 39.17 -5.09 9.04
N PRO A 51 39.85 -4.98 7.88
CA PRO A 51 39.85 -3.79 7.04
C PRO A 51 38.45 -3.38 6.58
N GLU A 52 38.21 -2.08 6.66
CA GLU A 52 36.94 -1.41 6.38
C GLU A 52 36.45 -1.69 4.95
N GLU A 53 35.23 -2.23 4.82
CA GLU A 53 34.51 -2.13 3.56
C GLU A 53 34.12 -0.66 3.37
N LYS A 54 34.70 -0.01 2.35
CA LYS A 54 34.44 1.39 1.99
C LYS A 54 32.94 1.66 1.97
N GLN A 55 32.45 2.39 2.98
CA GLN A 55 31.05 2.75 3.10
C GLN A 55 30.68 3.63 1.89
N THR A 56 29.92 3.07 0.95
CA THR A 56 29.46 3.80 -0.24
C THR A 56 28.71 5.05 0.17
N SER A 57 29.12 6.20 -0.37
CA SER A 57 28.55 7.49 -0.01
C SER A 57 27.03 7.47 -0.15
N PHE A 58 26.33 7.86 0.91
CA PHE A 58 24.87 7.92 0.97
C PHE A 58 24.27 8.76 -0.18
N PHE A 59 25.00 9.79 -0.62
CA PHE A 59 24.65 10.60 -1.79
C PHE A 59 24.55 9.78 -3.08
N VAL A 60 25.49 8.85 -3.33
CA VAL A 60 25.49 8.00 -4.52
C VAL A 60 24.28 7.06 -4.52
N VAL A 61 23.91 6.53 -3.35
CA VAL A 61 22.70 5.69 -3.19
C VAL A 61 21.44 6.48 -3.57
N ILE A 62 21.33 7.75 -3.13
CA ILE A 62 20.19 8.61 -3.47
C ILE A 62 20.14 8.93 -4.96
N VAL A 63 21.27 9.30 -5.59
CA VAL A 63 21.30 9.63 -7.02
C VAL A 63 20.86 8.44 -7.88
N ILE A 64 21.33 7.23 -7.55
CA ILE A 64 20.90 6.01 -8.26
C ILE A 64 19.42 5.71 -7.98
N ALA A 65 18.94 5.88 -6.75
CA ALA A 65 17.52 5.67 -6.40
C ALA A 65 16.60 6.61 -7.20
N VAL A 66 16.96 7.89 -7.32
CA VAL A 66 16.20 8.88 -8.13
C VAL A 66 16.20 8.50 -9.60
N TYR A 67 17.36 8.12 -10.17
CA TYR A 67 17.44 7.66 -11.55
C TYR A 67 16.55 6.44 -11.82
N VAL A 68 16.61 5.42 -10.95
CA VAL A 68 15.74 4.23 -11.03
C VAL A 68 14.25 4.60 -10.93
N GLY A 69 13.90 5.55 -10.06
CA GLY A 69 12.54 6.04 -9.91
C GLY A 69 12.01 6.74 -11.17
N ILE A 70 12.84 7.56 -11.82
CA ILE A 70 12.51 8.20 -13.11
C ILE A 70 12.31 7.15 -14.20
N VAL A 71 13.23 6.18 -14.33
CA VAL A 71 13.12 5.08 -15.32
C VAL A 71 11.84 4.26 -15.11
N HIS A 72 11.47 3.98 -13.85
CA HIS A 72 10.23 3.27 -13.56
C HIS A 72 8.97 4.10 -13.88
N SER A 73 8.95 5.39 -13.49
CA SER A 73 7.85 6.32 -13.81
C SER A 73 7.60 6.41 -15.32
N VAL A 74 8.66 6.62 -16.11
CA VAL A 74 8.59 6.66 -17.59
C VAL A 74 8.15 5.31 -18.15
N HIS A 75 8.66 4.19 -17.63
CA HIS A 75 8.28 2.85 -18.09
C HIS A 75 6.77 2.59 -17.92
N VAL A 76 6.23 2.92 -16.75
CA VAL A 76 4.80 2.75 -16.45
C VAL A 76 3.95 3.68 -17.31
N SER A 77 4.33 4.96 -17.43
CA SER A 77 3.62 5.91 -18.29
C SER A 77 3.58 5.45 -19.75
N THR A 78 4.68 4.89 -20.27
CA THR A 78 4.72 4.34 -21.63
C THR A 78 3.81 3.12 -21.78
N MET A 79 3.73 2.23 -20.78
CA MET A 79 2.84 1.07 -20.85
C MET A 79 1.36 1.46 -20.77
N PHE A 80 1.00 2.45 -19.97
CA PHE A 80 -0.37 2.97 -19.93
C PHE A 80 -0.76 3.63 -21.26
N GLU A 81 0.14 4.41 -21.85
CA GLU A 81 -0.09 5.02 -23.16
C GLU A 81 -0.25 3.96 -24.26
N ASN A 82 0.61 2.93 -24.27
CA ASN A 82 0.52 1.83 -25.23
C ASN A 82 -0.75 0.97 -25.04
N ASP A 83 -1.25 0.76 -23.83
CA ASP A 83 -2.46 -0.06 -23.54
C ASP A 83 -3.78 0.66 -23.90
N ARG A 84 -3.80 2.00 -23.84
CA ARG A 84 -5.03 2.80 -23.91
C ARG A 84 -5.09 3.83 -25.03
N HIS A 85 -3.96 4.23 -25.57
CA HIS A 85 -3.81 5.35 -26.50
C HIS A 85 -4.43 6.65 -25.95
N PHE A 86 -4.14 6.95 -24.67
CA PHE A 86 -4.78 7.99 -23.87
C PHE A 86 -4.59 9.42 -24.43
N SER A 87 -3.51 9.65 -25.19
CA SER A 87 -3.27 10.83 -26.02
C SER A 87 -4.39 11.10 -27.02
N HIS A 88 -4.88 10.08 -27.73
CA HIS A 88 -5.91 10.24 -28.76
C HIS A 88 -7.34 10.39 -28.22
N LEU A 89 -7.59 9.96 -26.98
CA LEU A 89 -8.92 10.00 -26.36
C LEU A 89 -9.39 11.43 -26.05
N SER A 90 -10.68 11.70 -26.26
CA SER A 90 -11.34 12.92 -25.77
C SER A 90 -11.40 12.95 -24.24
N ASN A 91 -11.69 14.12 -23.66
CA ASN A 91 -11.83 14.25 -22.20
C ASN A 91 -12.95 13.36 -21.62
N LEU A 92 -14.03 13.11 -22.38
CA LEU A 92 -15.09 12.21 -21.96
C LEU A 92 -14.64 10.74 -21.99
N GLU A 93 -13.97 10.31 -23.07
CA GLU A 93 -13.43 8.96 -23.19
C GLU A 93 -12.37 8.67 -22.12
N ARG A 94 -11.51 9.64 -21.82
CA ARG A 94 -10.54 9.56 -20.71
C ARG A 94 -11.22 9.33 -19.37
N GLU A 95 -12.29 10.06 -19.08
CA GLU A 95 -13.08 9.85 -17.86
C GLU A 95 -13.69 8.45 -17.82
N MET A 96 -14.23 7.96 -18.93
CA MET A 96 -14.76 6.59 -19.05
C MET A 96 -13.69 5.48 -18.94
N THR A 97 -12.40 5.78 -19.10
CA THR A 97 -11.33 4.80 -18.78
C THR A 97 -11.22 4.53 -17.28
N PHE A 98 -11.61 5.49 -16.42
CA PHE A 98 -11.50 5.41 -14.97
C PHE A 98 -12.68 4.62 -14.38
N ARG A 99 -12.68 3.30 -14.58
CA ARG A 99 -13.73 2.40 -14.07
C ARG A 99 -13.62 2.17 -12.55
N THR A 100 -14.75 1.81 -11.94
CA THR A 100 -14.88 1.43 -10.51
C THR A 100 -14.25 2.44 -9.52
N GLU A 101 -13.34 2.00 -8.65
CA GLU A 101 -12.68 2.82 -7.61
C GLU A 101 -11.96 4.03 -8.24
N MET A 102 -11.42 3.89 -9.45
CA MET A 102 -10.62 4.91 -10.14
C MET A 102 -11.44 6.14 -10.49
N GLY A 103 -12.66 5.94 -11.03
CA GLY A 103 -13.55 7.03 -11.43
C GLY A 103 -14.07 7.81 -10.23
N LEU A 104 -14.37 7.09 -9.14
CA LEU A 104 -14.80 7.68 -7.87
C LEU A 104 -13.70 8.56 -7.26
N TYR A 105 -12.42 8.15 -7.31
CA TYR A 105 -11.34 8.97 -6.79
C TYR A 105 -11.00 10.15 -7.71
N TYR A 106 -11.04 9.96 -9.02
CA TYR A 106 -10.86 11.05 -9.98
C TYR A 106 -12.00 12.09 -9.90
N SER A 107 -13.25 11.69 -9.60
CA SER A 107 -14.36 12.64 -9.45
C SER A 107 -14.16 13.59 -8.25
N TYR A 108 -13.58 13.13 -7.15
CA TYR A 108 -13.26 14.03 -6.02
C TYR A 108 -12.10 14.98 -6.33
N TYR A 109 -11.08 14.53 -7.05
CA TYR A 109 -10.04 15.41 -7.59
C TYR A 109 -10.65 16.48 -8.52
N LYS A 110 -11.52 16.06 -9.45
CA LYS A 110 -12.29 16.93 -10.37
C LYS A 110 -13.07 18.00 -9.60
N THR A 111 -13.78 17.65 -8.52
CA THR A 111 -14.49 18.60 -7.65
C THR A 111 -13.59 19.67 -7.04
N ILE A 112 -12.35 19.34 -6.64
CA ILE A 112 -11.40 20.33 -6.10
C ILE A 112 -10.85 21.23 -7.22
N VAL A 113 -10.54 20.66 -8.37
CA VAL A 113 -9.97 21.40 -9.52
C VAL A 113 -10.95 22.42 -10.08
N TYR A 114 -12.21 22.02 -10.31
CA TYR A 114 -13.22 22.85 -10.97
C TYR A 114 -14.06 23.73 -10.02
N ALA A 115 -13.90 23.63 -8.70
CA ALA A 115 -14.57 24.54 -7.75
C ALA A 115 -13.95 25.95 -7.77
N ASP A 116 -14.76 27.00 -7.67
CA ASP A 116 -14.31 28.41 -7.68
C ASP A 116 -13.17 28.70 -6.69
N SER A 117 -13.24 28.16 -5.47
CA SER A 117 -12.16 28.21 -4.47
C SER A 117 -11.83 26.85 -3.90
N TYR A 118 -10.58 26.67 -3.48
CA TYR A 118 -10.10 25.41 -2.87
C TYR A 118 -10.86 25.06 -1.59
N LEU A 119 -11.17 26.07 -0.76
CA LEU A 119 -11.99 25.90 0.45
C LEU A 119 -13.43 25.50 0.12
N MET A 120 -14.02 26.04 -0.95
CA MET A 120 -15.35 25.61 -1.39
C MET A 120 -15.32 24.16 -1.94
N GLY A 121 -14.27 23.78 -2.67
CA GLY A 121 -14.04 22.40 -3.10
C GLY A 121 -13.96 21.43 -1.92
N LEU A 122 -13.17 21.76 -0.89
CA LEU A 122 -13.11 21.00 0.36
C LEU A 122 -14.48 20.94 1.08
N ASN A 123 -15.22 22.05 1.14
CA ASN A 123 -16.53 22.07 1.78
C ASN A 123 -17.55 21.18 1.03
N ARG A 124 -17.50 21.14 -0.30
CA ARG A 124 -18.31 20.21 -1.12
C ARG A 124 -17.96 18.75 -0.84
N LEU A 125 -16.68 18.42 -0.63
CA LEU A 125 -16.26 17.06 -0.25
C LEU A 125 -16.64 16.68 1.20
N MET A 126 -16.64 17.64 2.12
CA MET A 126 -17.04 17.42 3.52
C MET A 126 -18.56 17.28 3.70
N HIS A 127 -19.35 17.82 2.76
CA HIS A 127 -20.81 17.77 2.74
C HIS A 127 -21.30 17.24 1.39
N ASP A 128 -20.78 16.08 0.99
CA ASP A 128 -21.14 15.49 -0.31
C ASP A 128 -22.53 14.85 -0.24
N ASN A 129 -23.40 15.22 -1.16
CA ASN A 129 -24.74 14.67 -1.34
C ASN A 129 -24.89 13.87 -2.64
N LEU A 130 -23.81 13.70 -3.41
CA LEU A 130 -23.83 13.04 -4.71
C LEU A 130 -23.45 11.55 -4.65
N THR A 131 -22.48 11.16 -3.81
CA THR A 131 -21.98 9.77 -3.78
C THR A 131 -22.97 8.78 -3.14
N GLU A 132 -23.73 9.22 -2.13
CA GLU A 132 -24.62 8.36 -1.33
C GLU A 132 -26.00 8.98 -1.13
N TYR A 133 -26.57 9.60 -2.17
CA TYR A 133 -27.90 10.21 -2.12
C TYR A 133 -28.96 9.24 -1.54
N PRO A 134 -29.85 9.65 -0.62
CA PRO A 134 -30.09 11.02 -0.14
C PRO A 134 -29.22 11.47 1.04
N ASP A 135 -28.29 10.65 1.51
CA ASP A 135 -27.48 10.94 2.69
C ASP A 135 -26.37 11.95 2.34
N VAL A 136 -26.05 12.84 3.29
CA VAL A 136 -24.93 13.78 3.17
C VAL A 136 -23.75 13.24 3.96
N ILE A 137 -22.62 13.00 3.29
CA ILE A 137 -21.46 12.32 3.86
C ILE A 137 -20.20 13.19 3.84
N ASN A 138 -19.33 12.99 4.84
CA ASN A 138 -17.97 13.52 4.81
C ASN A 138 -17.06 12.52 4.09
N THR A 139 -16.80 12.76 2.80
CA THR A 139 -15.96 11.89 1.98
C THR A 139 -14.51 11.83 2.47
N LEU A 140 -14.01 12.89 3.13
CA LEU A 140 -12.64 12.97 3.63
C LEU A 140 -12.42 12.03 4.83
N GLN A 141 -13.43 11.93 5.71
CA GLN A 141 -13.46 10.97 6.81
C GLN A 141 -13.48 9.53 6.28
N ARG A 142 -14.25 9.27 5.22
CA ARG A 142 -14.59 7.92 4.76
C ARG A 142 -13.60 7.31 3.77
N PHE A 143 -13.16 8.05 2.75
CA PHE A 143 -12.51 7.48 1.55
C PHE A 143 -11.00 7.74 1.41
N ASN A 144 -10.34 8.31 2.43
CA ASN A 144 -8.88 8.55 2.46
C ASN A 144 -8.37 9.43 1.30
N LEU A 145 -9.07 10.54 1.05
CA LEU A 145 -8.89 11.43 -0.11
C LEU A 145 -7.70 12.40 -0.05
N TYR A 146 -6.76 12.19 0.88
CA TYR A 146 -5.58 13.04 1.03
C TYR A 146 -4.72 13.16 -0.25
N PRO A 147 -4.47 12.08 -1.03
CA PRO A 147 -3.79 12.19 -2.32
C PRO A 147 -4.50 13.13 -3.31
N GLU A 148 -5.82 13.03 -3.46
CA GLU A 148 -6.62 13.85 -4.38
C GLU A 148 -6.65 15.31 -3.94
N ILE A 149 -6.76 15.57 -2.63
CA ILE A 149 -6.69 16.93 -2.06
C ILE A 149 -5.35 17.59 -2.39
N ILE A 150 -4.25 16.88 -2.15
CA ILE A 150 -2.90 17.41 -2.38
C ILE A 150 -2.66 17.60 -3.89
N LEU A 151 -3.06 16.65 -4.74
CA LEU A 151 -2.92 16.76 -6.19
C LEU A 151 -3.81 17.87 -6.78
N GLY A 152 -5.04 18.04 -6.29
CA GLY A 152 -5.96 19.09 -6.72
C GLY A 152 -5.48 20.48 -6.29
N GLY A 153 -5.02 20.63 -5.04
CA GLY A 153 -4.42 21.88 -4.54
C GLY A 153 -3.15 22.26 -5.30
N THR A 154 -2.24 21.31 -5.52
CA THR A 154 -1.00 21.55 -6.28
C THR A 154 -1.26 21.84 -7.76
N TYR A 155 -2.24 21.20 -8.39
CA TYR A 155 -2.67 21.54 -9.76
C TYR A 155 -3.15 22.99 -9.86
N ARG A 156 -3.99 23.45 -8.92
CA ARG A 156 -4.49 24.83 -8.92
C ARG A 156 -3.38 25.85 -8.75
N ILE A 157 -2.40 25.58 -7.87
CA ILE A 157 -1.21 26.41 -7.72
C ILE A 157 -0.42 26.42 -9.03
N PHE A 158 -0.15 25.25 -9.61
CA PHE A 158 0.56 25.12 -10.88
C PHE A 158 -0.12 25.91 -12.01
N ASN A 159 -1.41 25.71 -12.23
CA ASN A 159 -2.20 26.42 -13.25
C ASN A 159 -2.22 27.94 -13.03
N THR A 160 -2.27 28.40 -11.78
CA THR A 160 -2.21 29.84 -11.43
C THR A 160 -0.83 30.41 -11.74
N VAL A 161 0.25 29.68 -11.43
CA VAL A 161 1.62 30.12 -11.69
C VAL A 161 1.95 30.09 -13.19
N THR A 162 1.52 29.07 -13.94
CA THR A 162 1.79 28.96 -15.38
C THR A 162 1.01 29.99 -16.19
N SER A 163 -0.26 30.25 -15.82
CA SER A 163 -1.04 31.33 -16.43
C SER A 163 -0.48 32.72 -16.10
N TRP A 164 0.01 32.95 -14.88
CA TRP A 164 0.70 34.19 -14.52
C TRP A 164 2.02 34.39 -15.29
N LEU A 165 2.75 33.30 -15.59
CA LEU A 165 3.97 33.33 -16.41
C LEU A 165 3.69 33.33 -17.93
N GLY A 166 2.44 33.18 -18.37
CA GLY A 166 2.08 33.08 -19.79
C GLY A 166 2.61 31.82 -20.50
N ILE A 167 2.85 30.73 -19.76
CA ILE A 167 3.39 29.48 -20.32
C ILE A 167 2.25 28.49 -20.60
N GLU A 168 2.01 28.19 -21.87
CA GLU A 168 1.04 27.17 -22.29
C GLU A 168 1.60 25.76 -22.03
N MET A 169 1.09 25.10 -20.98
CA MET A 169 1.52 23.76 -20.56
C MET A 169 0.62 22.62 -21.08
N ARG A 170 -0.25 22.92 -22.04
CA ARG A 170 -1.12 21.95 -22.74
C ARG A 170 -1.17 22.28 -24.23
N VAL A 171 -1.19 21.25 -25.07
CA VAL A 171 -1.33 21.38 -26.53
C VAL A 171 -2.57 20.59 -26.94
N CYS A 172 -3.46 21.20 -27.74
CA CYS A 172 -4.70 20.56 -28.15
C CYS A 172 -4.73 20.28 -29.65
N TRP A 173 -5.18 19.08 -30.01
CA TRP A 173 -5.29 18.57 -31.37
C TRP A 173 -6.72 18.12 -31.64
N GLN A 174 -7.14 18.13 -32.90
CA GLN A 174 -8.40 17.53 -33.32
C GLN A 174 -8.13 16.15 -33.92
N VAL A 175 -8.62 15.10 -33.26
CA VAL A 175 -8.36 13.70 -33.61
C VAL A 175 -9.60 13.12 -34.29
N SER A 176 -9.41 12.49 -35.45
CA SER A 176 -10.48 11.70 -36.10
C SER A 176 -10.47 10.28 -35.54
N ARG A 177 -11.58 9.86 -34.94
CA ARG A 177 -11.75 8.55 -34.28
C ARG A 177 -11.93 7.37 -35.25
N GLY A 178 -11.96 7.62 -36.56
CA GLY A 178 -12.35 6.62 -37.55
C GLY A 178 -13.81 6.17 -37.38
N GLY A 179 -14.17 5.03 -37.98
CA GLY A 179 -15.48 4.37 -37.78
C GLY A 179 -16.74 5.14 -38.22
N GLY A 180 -16.61 6.37 -38.75
CA GLY A 180 -17.74 7.27 -39.00
C GLY A 180 -18.13 8.15 -37.81
N LEU A 181 -17.37 8.09 -36.71
CA LEU A 181 -17.59 8.91 -35.51
C LEU A 181 -17.11 10.35 -35.70
N ALA A 182 -17.70 11.28 -34.95
CA ALA A 182 -17.34 12.69 -35.01
C ALA A 182 -15.89 12.93 -34.53
N PRO A 183 -15.14 13.86 -35.13
CA PRO A 183 -13.79 14.20 -34.69
C PRO A 183 -13.83 14.93 -33.35
N VAL A 184 -12.98 14.52 -32.42
CA VAL A 184 -12.94 15.04 -31.03
C VAL A 184 -11.71 15.92 -30.80
N VAL A 185 -11.82 16.86 -29.86
CA VAL A 185 -10.67 17.65 -29.40
C VAL A 185 -10.01 16.92 -28.23
N SER A 186 -8.74 16.59 -28.38
CA SER A 186 -7.88 16.05 -27.32
C SER A 186 -6.86 17.11 -26.92
N CYS A 187 -6.63 17.29 -25.62
CA CYS A 187 -5.56 18.13 -25.10
C CYS A 187 -4.54 17.28 -24.32
N GLU A 188 -3.26 17.46 -24.60
CA GLU A 188 -2.16 16.73 -23.97
C GLU A 188 -1.25 17.67 -23.17
N GLY A 189 -0.60 17.13 -22.14
CA GLY A 189 0.42 17.83 -21.36
C GLY A 189 0.05 18.04 -19.90
N ILE A 190 1.02 18.46 -19.10
CA ILE A 190 0.91 18.58 -17.64
C ILE A 190 -0.11 19.66 -17.22
N GLY A 191 -0.46 20.59 -18.13
CA GLY A 191 -1.54 21.57 -17.96
C GLY A 191 -2.97 21.02 -18.18
N ASP A 192 -3.15 19.73 -18.43
CA ASP A 192 -4.45 19.06 -18.41
C ASP A 192 -4.68 18.34 -17.05
N PRO A 193 -5.88 18.41 -16.44
CA PRO A 193 -6.15 17.80 -15.14
C PRO A 193 -5.94 16.28 -15.10
N ALA A 194 -6.27 15.55 -16.18
CA ALA A 194 -6.15 14.10 -16.20
C ALA A 194 -4.67 13.68 -16.22
N TYR A 195 -3.86 14.37 -17.04
CA TYR A 195 -2.41 14.19 -17.10
C TYR A 195 -1.70 14.60 -15.81
N TRP A 196 -2.13 15.68 -15.14
CA TRP A 196 -1.59 16.04 -13.82
C TRP A 196 -1.85 14.96 -12.78
N TYR A 197 -3.08 14.46 -12.69
CA TYR A 197 -3.45 13.42 -11.74
C TYR A 197 -2.69 12.11 -11.98
N LEU A 198 -2.60 11.67 -13.24
CA LEU A 198 -1.80 10.51 -13.64
C LEU A 198 -0.29 10.71 -13.35
N SER A 199 0.26 11.90 -13.58
CA SER A 199 1.65 12.23 -13.24
C SER A 199 1.94 12.08 -11.74
N GLY A 200 0.98 12.42 -10.88
CA GLY A 200 1.05 12.16 -9.43
C GLY A 200 1.12 10.67 -9.08
N VAL A 201 0.39 9.83 -9.82
CA VAL A 201 0.46 8.36 -9.71
C VAL A 201 1.82 7.85 -10.21
N TRP A 202 2.30 8.30 -11.38
CA TRP A 202 3.58 7.87 -11.95
C TRP A 202 4.76 8.25 -11.05
N MET A 203 4.73 9.44 -10.44
CA MET A 203 5.71 9.86 -9.44
C MET A 203 5.68 8.95 -8.20
N SER A 204 4.49 8.54 -7.74
CA SER A 204 4.34 7.60 -6.62
C SER A 204 4.87 6.21 -6.97
N ALA A 205 4.61 5.71 -8.18
CA ALA A 205 5.19 4.47 -8.69
C ALA A 205 6.73 4.56 -8.80
N GLY A 206 7.27 5.68 -9.29
CA GLY A 206 8.71 5.94 -9.30
C GLY A 206 9.32 5.93 -7.90
N LEU A 207 8.63 6.50 -6.91
CA LEU A 207 9.05 6.49 -5.51
C LEU A 207 9.07 5.06 -4.93
N THR A 208 8.14 4.18 -5.29
CA THR A 208 8.23 2.74 -4.95
C THR A 208 9.55 2.14 -5.43
N ALA A 209 9.92 2.31 -6.71
CA ALA A 209 11.15 1.75 -7.24
C ALA A 209 12.40 2.35 -6.57
N ALA A 210 12.43 3.67 -6.36
CA ALA A 210 13.51 4.33 -5.63
C ALA A 210 13.69 3.79 -4.20
N LEU A 211 12.59 3.56 -3.48
CA LEU A 211 12.63 3.03 -2.11
C LEU A 211 12.99 1.53 -2.08
N LEU A 212 12.55 0.72 -3.04
CA LEU A 212 12.99 -0.69 -3.17
C LEU A 212 14.51 -0.80 -3.36
N PHE A 213 15.11 0.08 -4.17
CA PHE A 213 16.57 0.13 -4.35
C PHE A 213 17.28 0.45 -3.02
N ILE A 214 16.75 1.41 -2.26
CA ILE A 214 17.27 1.77 -0.94
C ILE A 214 17.12 0.61 0.05
N GLN A 215 15.97 -0.08 0.08
CA GLN A 215 15.73 -1.23 0.96
C GLN A 215 16.68 -2.40 0.64
N GLY A 216 16.88 -2.74 -0.64
CA GLY A 216 17.82 -3.78 -1.06
C GLY A 216 19.29 -3.43 -0.80
N THR A 217 19.66 -2.15 -0.98
CA THR A 217 21.01 -1.66 -0.66
C THR A 217 21.29 -1.71 0.85
N GLU A 218 20.35 -1.23 1.66
CA GLU A 218 20.40 -1.31 3.13
C GLU A 218 20.46 -2.76 3.61
N LEU A 219 19.55 -3.62 3.14
CA LEU A 219 19.44 -5.01 3.64
C LEU A 219 20.71 -5.82 3.33
N SER A 220 21.23 -5.73 2.10
CA SER A 220 22.43 -6.46 1.67
C SER A 220 23.75 -5.84 2.14
N GLY A 221 23.77 -4.53 2.43
CA GLY A 221 24.98 -3.75 2.68
C GLY A 221 25.77 -3.38 1.42
N SER A 222 25.18 -3.48 0.22
CA SER A 222 25.88 -3.28 -1.05
C SER A 222 25.00 -2.68 -2.15
N LEU A 223 25.59 -1.86 -3.03
CA LEU A 223 24.89 -1.35 -4.23
C LEU A 223 24.43 -2.48 -5.16
N ILE A 224 25.20 -3.57 -5.25
CA ILE A 224 24.88 -4.73 -6.09
C ILE A 224 23.55 -5.37 -5.62
N GLY A 225 23.32 -5.49 -4.32
CA GLY A 225 22.04 -5.99 -3.79
C GLY A 225 20.86 -5.06 -4.14
N GLY A 226 21.07 -3.75 -4.14
CA GLY A 226 20.07 -2.78 -4.62
C GLY A 226 19.74 -2.97 -6.10
N PHE A 227 20.75 -3.12 -6.97
CA PHE A 227 20.54 -3.40 -8.39
C PHE A 227 19.82 -4.73 -8.63
N ILE A 228 20.14 -5.79 -7.89
CA ILE A 228 19.43 -7.08 -7.97
C ILE A 228 17.94 -6.89 -7.65
N THR A 229 17.59 -6.21 -6.55
CA THR A 229 16.19 -5.95 -6.20
C THR A 229 15.42 -5.26 -7.33
N ILE A 230 16.05 -4.28 -8.00
CA ILE A 230 15.43 -3.55 -9.10
C ILE A 230 15.31 -4.39 -10.37
N ILE A 231 16.34 -5.15 -10.73
CA ILE A 231 16.29 -6.09 -11.86
C ILE A 231 15.18 -7.13 -11.65
N CYS A 232 15.11 -7.74 -10.46
CA CYS A 232 14.04 -8.66 -10.06
C CYS A 232 12.64 -8.02 -10.18
N PHE A 233 12.51 -6.76 -9.75
CA PHE A 233 11.25 -6.02 -9.78
C PHE A 233 10.78 -5.71 -11.21
N PHE A 234 11.65 -5.21 -12.09
CA PHE A 234 11.31 -4.97 -13.50
C PHE A 234 10.98 -6.28 -14.26
N PHE A 235 11.71 -7.38 -14.01
CA PHE A 235 11.43 -8.67 -14.68
C PHE A 235 10.09 -9.32 -14.25
N ASN A 236 9.57 -8.95 -13.08
CA ASN A 236 8.32 -9.46 -12.53
C ASN A 236 7.27 -8.34 -12.38
N HIS A 237 7.38 -7.26 -13.17
CA HIS A 237 6.61 -6.03 -12.98
C HIS A 237 5.10 -6.26 -12.85
N GLY A 238 4.49 -7.00 -13.79
CA GLY A 238 3.05 -7.33 -13.76
C GLY A 238 2.58 -8.26 -12.63
N GLU A 239 3.49 -8.90 -11.88
CA GLU A 239 3.17 -9.62 -10.63
C GLU A 239 3.54 -8.80 -9.38
N ALA A 240 4.24 -7.67 -9.55
CA ALA A 240 4.73 -6.78 -8.50
C ALA A 240 3.90 -5.50 -8.35
N THR A 241 3.29 -5.03 -9.44
CA THR A 241 2.37 -3.89 -9.46
C THR A 241 1.36 -4.03 -10.61
N ARG A 242 0.26 -3.30 -10.51
CA ARG A 242 -0.78 -3.18 -11.55
C ARG A 242 -1.12 -1.73 -11.90
N VAL A 243 -0.28 -0.80 -11.44
CA VAL A 243 -0.44 0.65 -11.63
C VAL A 243 -0.53 1.07 -13.11
N GLN A 244 -0.02 0.26 -14.05
CA GLN A 244 -0.15 0.49 -15.49
C GLN A 244 -1.54 0.22 -16.07
N TRP A 245 -2.39 -0.56 -15.40
CA TRP A 245 -3.76 -0.86 -15.85
C TRP A 245 -4.81 -0.15 -14.98
N THR A 246 -4.52 0.00 -13.69
CA THR A 246 -5.40 0.67 -12.73
C THR A 246 -4.59 1.71 -11.95
N PRO A 247 -4.31 2.90 -12.52
CA PRO A 247 -3.34 3.81 -11.93
C PRO A 247 -3.80 4.44 -10.60
N PRO A 248 -4.95 5.15 -10.54
CA PRO A 248 -5.34 5.91 -9.36
C PRO A 248 -6.08 5.06 -8.34
N LEU A 249 -5.43 3.98 -7.87
CA LEU A 249 -5.90 3.21 -6.73
C LEU A 249 -5.14 3.64 -5.46
N ARG A 250 -5.81 3.55 -4.30
CA ARG A 250 -5.23 3.88 -2.99
C ARG A 250 -3.90 3.16 -2.72
N GLU A 251 -3.83 1.89 -3.13
CA GLU A 251 -2.63 1.05 -3.03
C GLU A 251 -1.43 1.65 -3.81
N SER A 252 -1.65 2.28 -4.97
CA SER A 252 -0.60 2.95 -5.77
C SER A 252 0.06 4.11 -5.02
N PHE A 253 -0.72 4.89 -4.28
CA PHE A 253 -0.22 5.99 -3.44
C PHE A 253 0.36 5.52 -2.10
N ALA A 254 -0.17 4.45 -1.52
CA ALA A 254 0.21 3.96 -0.20
C ALA A 254 1.45 3.05 -0.20
N PHE A 255 1.68 2.28 -1.27
CA PHE A 255 2.76 1.30 -1.33
C PHE A 255 4.18 1.86 -1.11
N PRO A 256 4.57 3.06 -1.62
CA PRO A 256 5.84 3.69 -1.27
C PRO A 256 6.04 3.85 0.24
N TRP A 257 4.99 4.27 0.96
CA TRP A 257 5.06 4.53 2.40
C TRP A 257 5.15 3.24 3.22
N SER A 258 4.55 2.15 2.75
CA SER A 258 4.75 0.80 3.30
C SER A 258 6.23 0.37 3.26
N ILE A 259 6.90 0.60 2.11
CA ILE A 259 8.32 0.32 1.94
C ILE A 259 9.17 1.25 2.82
N ALA A 260 8.88 2.55 2.84
CA ALA A 260 9.58 3.52 3.68
C ALA A 260 9.49 3.17 5.17
N LEU A 261 8.32 2.72 5.65
CA LEU A 261 8.09 2.25 7.00
C LEU A 261 8.95 1.01 7.31
N ASN A 262 8.99 0.03 6.41
CA ASN A 262 9.86 -1.16 6.54
C ASN A 262 11.36 -0.80 6.57
N ILE A 263 11.81 0.19 5.78
CA ILE A 263 13.19 0.72 5.84
C ILE A 263 13.46 1.38 7.19
N ALA A 264 12.56 2.25 7.66
CA ALA A 264 12.71 2.96 8.94
C ALA A 264 12.79 1.98 10.12
N ILE A 265 11.93 0.96 10.14
CA ILE A 265 11.92 -0.08 11.18
C ILE A 265 13.18 -0.94 11.08
N THR A 266 13.59 -1.38 9.89
CA THR A 266 14.87 -2.10 9.69
C THR A 266 16.07 -1.31 10.25
N ARG A 267 16.09 0.03 10.06
CA ARG A 267 17.12 0.93 10.61
C ARG A 267 17.03 1.12 12.13
N VAL A 268 15.84 1.06 12.73
CA VAL A 268 15.64 1.11 14.20
C VAL A 268 16.05 -0.21 14.86
N LEU A 269 15.71 -1.35 14.26
CA LEU A 269 16.06 -2.69 14.75
C LEU A 269 17.57 -2.95 14.71
N ARG A 270 18.27 -2.51 13.65
CA ARG A 270 19.73 -2.66 13.52
C ARG A 270 20.53 -1.71 14.40
N ASN A 271 20.13 -0.45 14.48
CA ASN A 271 20.86 0.61 15.19
C ASN A 271 19.91 1.43 16.07
N PRO A 272 19.41 0.85 17.18
CA PRO A 272 18.53 1.56 18.11
C PRO A 272 19.30 2.70 18.78
N ARG A 273 18.69 3.89 18.76
CA ARG A 273 19.19 5.08 19.47
C ARG A 273 18.00 5.76 20.17
N PRO A 274 18.12 6.13 21.46
CA PRO A 274 17.06 6.80 22.20
C PRO A 274 16.98 8.29 21.81
N ILE A 275 16.66 8.56 20.54
CA ILE A 275 16.56 9.91 19.96
C ILE A 275 15.16 10.05 19.39
N TRP A 276 14.43 11.09 19.80
CA TRP A 276 13.05 11.37 19.40
C TRP A 276 12.81 11.42 17.87
N THR A 277 13.84 11.71 17.08
CA THR A 277 13.77 11.67 15.60
C THR A 277 13.45 10.28 15.04
N ARG A 278 13.79 9.19 15.75
CA ARG A 278 13.49 7.81 15.31
C ARG A 278 12.00 7.44 15.43
N PRO A 279 11.33 7.56 16.60
CA PRO A 279 9.90 7.31 16.69
C PRO A 279 9.10 8.34 15.89
N LEU A 280 9.55 9.60 15.81
CA LEU A 280 8.91 10.61 14.95
C LEU A 280 8.93 10.22 13.47
N LEU A 281 10.06 9.69 12.96
CA LEU A 281 10.14 9.18 11.59
C LEU A 281 9.21 7.97 11.36
N VAL A 282 9.19 7.01 12.28
CA VAL A 282 8.28 5.85 12.19
C VAL A 282 6.82 6.31 12.22
N GLY A 283 6.47 7.25 13.09
CA GLY A 283 5.11 7.77 13.23
C GLY A 283 4.64 8.63 12.07
N THR A 284 5.50 9.49 11.52
CA THR A 284 5.17 10.26 10.30
C THR A 284 4.98 9.36 9.08
N LEU A 285 5.81 8.34 8.90
CA LEU A 285 5.62 7.34 7.84
C LEU A 285 4.37 6.49 8.04
N THR A 286 4.06 6.10 9.28
CA THR A 286 2.82 5.38 9.63
C THR A 286 1.59 6.25 9.35
N LEU A 287 1.64 7.54 9.71
CA LEU A 287 0.58 8.52 9.47
C LEU A 287 0.27 8.65 7.97
N VAL A 288 1.28 8.94 7.14
CA VAL A 288 1.08 9.10 5.68
C VAL A 288 0.56 7.80 5.06
N TYR A 289 1.08 6.65 5.49
CA TYR A 289 0.62 5.36 4.98
C TYR A 289 -0.86 5.07 5.28
N LEU A 290 -1.32 5.37 6.50
CA LEU A 290 -2.74 5.25 6.89
C LEU A 290 -3.63 6.30 6.20
N LEU A 291 -3.15 7.52 5.96
CA LEU A 291 -3.89 8.56 5.22
C LEU A 291 -4.07 8.23 3.74
N CYS A 292 -3.15 7.47 3.14
CA CYS A 292 -3.25 7.07 1.72
C CYS A 292 -4.16 5.86 1.49
N TRP A 293 -4.33 4.95 2.46
CA TRP A 293 -5.07 3.70 2.25
C TRP A 293 -5.63 3.06 3.53
N GLN A 294 -6.94 2.81 3.53
CA GLN A 294 -7.68 2.20 4.65
C GLN A 294 -7.11 0.85 5.13
N PHE A 295 -6.71 -0.03 4.20
CA PHE A 295 -6.26 -1.38 4.56
C PHE A 295 -4.79 -1.40 5.05
N ALA A 296 -4.10 -0.26 5.04
CA ALA A 296 -2.75 -0.15 5.61
C ALA A 296 -2.71 -0.64 7.07
N GLN A 297 -3.79 -0.45 7.83
CA GLN A 297 -3.93 -0.91 9.22
C GLN A 297 -3.56 -2.39 9.44
N TYR A 298 -3.96 -3.30 8.54
CA TYR A 298 -3.63 -4.74 8.66
C TYR A 298 -2.13 -5.01 8.48
N THR A 299 -1.49 -4.29 7.56
CA THR A 299 -0.04 -4.39 7.35
C THR A 299 0.77 -3.76 8.50
N VAL A 300 0.27 -2.69 9.12
CA VAL A 300 0.89 -2.09 10.33
C VAL A 300 0.74 -3.04 11.52
N VAL A 301 -0.41 -3.72 11.69
CA VAL A 301 -0.59 -4.79 12.70
C VAL A 301 0.42 -5.92 12.48
N ALA A 302 0.61 -6.38 11.25
CA ALA A 302 1.63 -7.39 10.94
C ALA A 302 3.04 -6.93 11.33
N VAL A 303 3.41 -5.68 11.01
CA VAL A 303 4.70 -5.08 11.37
C VAL A 303 4.91 -5.01 12.88
N VAL A 304 3.92 -4.49 13.63
CA VAL A 304 3.98 -4.40 15.11
C VAL A 304 4.04 -5.81 15.73
N GLY A 305 3.23 -6.74 15.23
CA GLY A 305 3.21 -8.14 15.68
C GLY A 305 4.55 -8.85 15.45
N VAL A 306 5.19 -8.69 14.29
CA VAL A 306 6.52 -9.26 14.01
C VAL A 306 7.59 -8.67 14.92
N VAL A 307 7.60 -7.34 15.12
CA VAL A 307 8.55 -6.69 16.05
C VAL A 307 8.33 -7.19 17.49
N TYR A 308 7.09 -7.37 17.92
CA TYR A 308 6.76 -7.93 19.23
C TYR A 308 7.18 -9.40 19.37
N ILE A 309 6.95 -10.25 18.37
CA ILE A 309 7.43 -11.64 18.36
C ILE A 309 8.97 -11.71 18.43
N MET A 310 9.67 -10.80 17.75
CA MET A 310 11.13 -10.70 17.86
C MET A 310 11.60 -10.28 19.26
N TYR A 311 10.80 -9.50 19.98
CA TYR A 311 11.05 -9.13 21.38
C TYR A 311 10.86 -10.33 22.32
N THR A 312 9.74 -11.06 22.23
CA THR A 312 9.47 -12.22 23.12
C THR A 312 10.44 -13.39 22.92
N ILE A 313 10.96 -13.57 21.70
CA ILE A 313 12.02 -14.55 21.39
C ILE A 313 13.41 -14.07 21.89
N GLY A 314 13.55 -12.78 22.26
CA GLY A 314 14.80 -12.18 22.72
C GLY A 314 15.80 -11.86 21.60
N VAL A 315 15.34 -11.74 20.35
CA VAL A 315 16.17 -11.31 19.20
C VAL A 315 16.53 -9.83 19.32
N ILE A 316 15.61 -9.03 19.88
CA ILE A 316 15.78 -7.60 20.09
C ILE A 316 15.54 -7.22 21.56
N ASN A 317 16.20 -6.14 21.99
CA ASN A 317 15.98 -5.56 23.32
C ASN A 317 14.68 -4.74 23.36
N ALA A 318 14.24 -4.35 24.56
CA ALA A 318 13.03 -3.52 24.72
C ALA A 318 13.09 -2.16 24.01
N LEU A 319 14.27 -1.53 23.93
CA LEU A 319 14.44 -0.20 23.32
C LEU A 319 13.93 -0.11 21.85
N PRO A 320 14.41 -0.90 20.88
CA PRO A 320 13.89 -0.84 19.51
C PRO A 320 12.39 -1.16 19.42
N MET A 321 11.87 -2.08 20.25
CA MET A 321 10.44 -2.40 20.30
C MET A 321 9.62 -1.18 20.75
N LEU A 322 10.03 -0.53 21.84
CA LEU A 322 9.38 0.67 22.37
C LEU A 322 9.44 1.86 21.38
N LEU A 323 10.56 2.05 20.68
CA LEU A 323 10.69 3.10 19.65
C LEU A 323 9.74 2.88 18.46
N VAL A 324 9.52 1.62 18.06
CA VAL A 324 8.52 1.29 17.03
C VAL A 324 7.12 1.54 17.57
N LEU A 325 6.78 1.00 18.76
CA LEU A 325 5.47 1.13 19.38
C LEU A 325 5.06 2.60 19.58
N LEU A 326 5.93 3.43 20.15
CA LEU A 326 5.68 4.87 20.34
C LEU A 326 5.50 5.58 18.99
N GLY A 327 6.28 5.22 17.98
CA GLY A 327 6.14 5.75 16.63
C GLY A 327 4.79 5.40 16.01
N THR A 328 4.43 4.11 15.98
CA THR A 328 3.15 3.65 15.40
C THR A 328 1.95 4.22 16.15
N SER A 329 2.00 4.31 17.49
CA SER A 329 0.93 4.93 18.29
C SER A 329 0.79 6.43 18.01
N TYR A 330 1.91 7.17 17.89
CA TYR A 330 1.86 8.57 17.49
C TYR A 330 1.26 8.74 16.08
N GLY A 331 1.67 7.92 15.11
CA GLY A 331 1.12 7.94 13.76
C GLY A 331 -0.38 7.63 13.73
N PHE A 332 -0.82 6.62 14.47
CA PHE A 332 -2.23 6.25 14.60
C PHE A 332 -3.07 7.38 15.23
N LEU A 333 -2.65 7.96 16.36
CA LEU A 333 -3.40 9.03 17.03
C LEU A 333 -3.56 10.29 16.16
N ASN A 334 -2.51 10.68 15.42
CA ASN A 334 -2.61 11.79 14.47
C ASN A 334 -3.54 11.45 13.29
N ASN A 335 -3.58 10.19 12.86
CA ASN A 335 -4.45 9.74 11.78
C ASN A 335 -5.93 9.79 12.17
N VAL A 336 -6.27 9.40 13.41
CA VAL A 336 -7.62 9.56 13.99
C VAL A 336 -8.07 11.03 13.99
N VAL A 337 -7.18 11.96 14.37
CA VAL A 337 -7.51 13.40 14.37
C VAL A 337 -7.73 13.93 12.96
N LEU A 338 -6.84 13.61 12.01
CA LEU A 338 -6.95 14.08 10.63
C LEU A 338 -8.16 13.49 9.90
N GLN A 339 -8.50 12.22 10.12
CA GLN A 339 -9.69 11.59 9.53
C GLN A 339 -10.98 11.88 10.33
N PHE A 340 -11.07 12.99 11.06
CA PHE A 340 -12.26 13.43 11.79
C PHE A 340 -12.87 12.36 12.72
N GLY A 341 -12.05 11.52 13.34
CA GLY A 341 -12.52 10.44 14.21
C GLY A 341 -13.22 9.30 13.46
N ASN A 342 -12.76 8.93 12.26
CA ASN A 342 -13.28 7.78 11.50
C ASN A 342 -13.45 6.53 12.40
N THR A 343 -14.71 6.09 12.53
CA THR A 343 -15.11 4.97 13.41
C THR A 343 -14.45 3.66 13.01
N LEU A 344 -14.30 3.38 11.71
CA LEU A 344 -13.61 2.18 11.19
C LEU A 344 -12.16 2.09 11.65
N LEU A 345 -11.46 3.23 11.72
CA LEU A 345 -10.07 3.31 12.18
C LEU A 345 -9.99 3.13 13.70
N VAL A 346 -10.90 3.75 14.46
CA VAL A 346 -10.89 3.67 15.94
C VAL A 346 -11.30 2.28 16.43
N SER A 347 -12.22 1.59 15.76
CA SER A 347 -12.57 0.18 16.04
C SER A 347 -11.64 -0.84 15.37
N SER A 348 -10.56 -0.39 14.72
CA SER A 348 -9.71 -1.25 13.89
C SER A 348 -8.91 -2.29 14.70
N PRO A 349 -8.45 -3.38 14.03
CA PRO A 349 -7.45 -4.27 14.60
C PRO A 349 -6.13 -3.58 14.98
N LEU A 350 -5.80 -2.42 14.39
CA LEU A 350 -4.62 -1.65 14.77
C LEU A 350 -4.81 -0.97 16.13
N ALA A 351 -5.98 -0.36 16.37
CA ALA A 351 -6.32 0.19 17.68
C ALA A 351 -6.29 -0.89 18.77
N GLY A 352 -6.93 -2.04 18.51
CA GLY A 352 -6.91 -3.20 19.40
C GLY A 352 -5.49 -3.74 19.65
N CYS A 353 -4.64 -3.81 18.63
CA CYS A 353 -3.26 -4.28 18.74
C CYS A 353 -2.39 -3.32 19.58
N LEU A 354 -2.47 -2.01 19.34
CA LEU A 354 -1.68 -1.01 20.08
C LEU A 354 -2.07 -0.98 21.57
N LEU A 355 -3.37 -1.05 21.88
CA LEU A 355 -3.84 -1.19 23.27
C LEU A 355 -3.43 -2.55 23.88
N GLY A 356 -3.56 -3.65 23.12
CA GLY A 356 -3.19 -4.98 23.58
C GLY A 356 -1.71 -5.12 23.93
N VAL A 357 -0.81 -4.54 23.12
CA VAL A 357 0.64 -4.47 23.40
C VAL A 357 0.92 -3.57 24.60
N LEU A 358 0.26 -2.41 24.70
CA LEU A 358 0.42 -1.48 25.84
C LEU A 358 0.01 -2.13 27.17
N LEU A 359 -1.16 -2.79 27.20
CA LEU A 359 -1.66 -3.52 28.36
C LEU A 359 -0.71 -4.66 28.77
N LEU A 360 -0.19 -5.39 27.79
CA LEU A 360 0.77 -6.46 28.04
C LEU A 360 2.06 -5.89 28.67
N TYR A 361 2.68 -4.91 28.02
CA TYR A 361 3.97 -4.34 28.44
C TYR A 361 3.90 -3.66 29.82
N LEU A 362 2.83 -2.91 30.11
CA LEU A 362 2.71 -2.17 31.37
C LEU A 362 2.25 -3.03 32.57
N PHE A 363 1.33 -3.99 32.36
CA PHE A 363 0.69 -4.71 33.47
C PHE A 363 1.07 -6.20 33.54
N MET A 364 1.11 -6.89 32.41
CA MET A 364 1.29 -8.35 32.39
C MET A 364 2.75 -8.78 32.32
N GLU A 365 3.62 -8.01 31.67
CA GLU A 365 5.03 -8.38 31.51
C GLU A 365 5.75 -8.60 32.84
N PRO A 366 5.63 -7.73 33.88
CA PRO A 366 6.23 -7.98 35.19
C PRO A 366 5.79 -9.32 35.81
N ILE A 367 4.54 -9.74 35.58
CA ILE A 367 3.97 -10.98 36.10
C ILE A 367 4.48 -12.18 35.29
N ILE A 368 4.43 -12.10 33.96
CA ILE A 368 4.78 -13.22 33.07
C ILE A 368 6.30 -13.48 33.06
N GLN A 369 7.14 -12.49 33.35
CA GLN A 369 8.59 -12.68 33.49
C GLN A 369 8.97 -13.64 34.65
N HIS A 370 8.08 -13.90 35.63
CA HIS A 370 8.32 -14.92 36.66
C HIS A 370 8.17 -16.37 36.16
N LEU A 371 7.57 -16.60 34.99
CA LEU A 371 7.42 -17.94 34.42
C LEU A 371 8.71 -18.39 33.73
N PRO A 372 9.08 -19.69 33.81
CA PRO A 372 10.24 -20.21 33.11
C PRO A 372 10.04 -20.15 31.59
N TYR A 373 11.15 -19.99 30.85
CA TYR A 373 11.16 -20.17 29.39
C TYR A 373 11.02 -21.66 29.05
N PRO A 374 10.19 -22.06 28.06
CA PRO A 374 9.46 -21.23 27.09
C PRO A 374 8.01 -20.86 27.47
N THR A 375 7.54 -21.25 28.66
CA THR A 375 6.15 -21.01 29.11
C THR A 375 5.80 -19.52 29.14
N ASN A 376 6.76 -18.66 29.52
CA ASN A 376 6.59 -17.20 29.47
C ASN A 376 6.28 -16.66 28.05
N MET A 377 7.00 -17.14 27.02
CA MET A 377 6.80 -16.76 25.63
C MET A 377 5.41 -17.19 25.13
N GLY A 378 4.99 -18.41 25.47
CA GLY A 378 3.64 -18.90 25.16
C GLY A 378 2.54 -18.07 25.83
N ALA A 379 2.73 -17.71 27.10
CA ALA A 379 1.81 -16.86 27.85
C ALA A 379 1.73 -15.43 27.28
N GLN A 380 2.86 -14.80 26.94
CA GLN A 380 2.90 -13.48 26.31
C GLN A 380 2.17 -13.45 24.96
N LEU A 381 2.45 -14.40 24.08
CA LEU A 381 1.81 -14.46 22.75
C LEU A 381 0.30 -14.76 22.85
N SER A 382 -0.09 -15.65 23.75
CA SER A 382 -1.51 -15.95 24.01
C SER A 382 -2.24 -14.74 24.57
N PHE A 383 -1.66 -14.05 25.56
CA PHE A 383 -2.24 -12.83 26.12
C PHE A 383 -2.37 -11.74 25.07
N LEU A 384 -1.37 -11.52 24.22
CA LEU A 384 -1.43 -10.52 23.14
C LEU A 384 -2.58 -10.80 22.16
N PHE A 385 -2.76 -12.06 21.75
CA PHE A 385 -3.83 -12.43 20.82
C PHE A 385 -5.22 -12.21 21.45
N ILE A 386 -5.39 -12.63 22.71
CA ILE A 386 -6.64 -12.44 23.45
C ILE A 386 -6.90 -10.95 23.71
N SER A 387 -5.92 -10.18 24.17
CA SER A 387 -6.08 -8.76 24.48
C SER A 387 -6.35 -7.92 23.24
N CYS A 388 -5.64 -8.17 22.13
CA CYS A 388 -5.89 -7.52 20.84
C CYS A 388 -7.33 -7.75 20.37
N THR A 389 -7.80 -9.00 20.45
CA THR A 389 -9.16 -9.38 20.04
C THR A 389 -10.22 -8.78 20.97
N ALA A 390 -10.01 -8.84 22.28
CA ALA A 390 -10.92 -8.27 23.27
C ALA A 390 -11.01 -6.75 23.15
N CYS A 391 -9.87 -6.04 23.10
CA CYS A 391 -9.84 -4.59 22.92
C CYS A 391 -10.52 -4.18 21.61
N LYS A 392 -10.34 -4.92 20.51
CA LYS A 392 -11.06 -4.66 19.26
C LYS A 392 -12.58 -4.80 19.43
N ILE A 393 -13.04 -5.89 20.05
CA ILE A 393 -14.48 -6.13 20.26
C ILE A 393 -15.11 -5.06 21.16
N GLU A 394 -14.45 -4.66 22.25
CA GLU A 394 -14.96 -3.60 23.12
C GLU A 394 -14.93 -2.23 22.44
N LEU A 395 -13.90 -1.89 21.66
CA LEU A 395 -13.89 -0.67 20.85
C LEU A 395 -15.04 -0.67 19.83
N ALA A 396 -15.26 -1.77 19.12
CA ALA A 396 -16.39 -1.89 18.18
C ALA A 396 -17.74 -1.72 18.87
N ARG A 397 -17.93 -2.25 20.09
CA ARG A 397 -19.13 -2.04 20.91
C ARG A 397 -19.30 -0.59 21.35
N ILE A 398 -18.24 0.05 21.86
CA ILE A 398 -18.25 1.44 22.34
C ILE A 398 -18.64 2.41 21.21
N PHE A 399 -18.16 2.17 19.99
CA PHE A 399 -18.45 3.02 18.83
C PHE A 399 -19.63 2.54 17.96
N GLY A 400 -20.32 1.45 18.34
CA GLY A 400 -21.49 0.93 17.61
C GLY A 400 -21.18 0.40 16.21
N VAL A 401 -19.97 -0.13 15.97
CA VAL A 401 -19.48 -0.50 14.64
C VAL A 401 -19.63 -2.00 14.38
N GLU A 402 -20.55 -2.38 13.47
CA GLU A 402 -20.71 -3.76 13.00
C GLU A 402 -19.85 -4.11 11.76
N ASP A 403 -19.09 -3.14 11.24
CA ASP A 403 -18.49 -3.21 9.90
C ASP A 403 -17.51 -4.37 9.70
N ASP A 404 -16.70 -4.66 10.71
CA ASP A 404 -15.50 -5.51 10.58
C ASP A 404 -15.82 -7.03 10.55
N ALA A 405 -17.11 -7.41 10.64
CA ALA A 405 -17.57 -8.77 10.42
C ALA A 405 -17.35 -9.25 8.98
N HIS A 406 -17.32 -8.32 8.00
CA HIS A 406 -17.28 -8.66 6.58
C HIS A 406 -16.01 -9.42 6.16
N ILE A 407 -14.82 -8.94 6.54
CA ILE A 407 -13.54 -9.57 6.18
C ILE A 407 -13.38 -10.93 6.87
N VAL A 408 -13.87 -11.06 8.11
CA VAL A 408 -13.88 -12.34 8.83
C VAL A 408 -14.83 -13.33 8.15
N ASN A 409 -16.00 -12.88 7.68
CA ASN A 409 -16.95 -13.71 6.94
C ASN A 409 -16.39 -14.15 5.56
N ILE A 410 -15.67 -13.27 4.85
CA ILE A 410 -14.94 -13.65 3.62
C ILE A 410 -13.92 -14.74 3.91
N LEU A 411 -13.06 -14.58 4.92
CA LEU A 411 -12.09 -15.62 5.30
C LEU A 411 -12.78 -16.91 5.76
N LYS A 412 -13.87 -16.81 6.53
CA LYS A 412 -14.68 -17.95 6.98
C LYS A 412 -15.26 -18.73 5.81
N SER A 413 -15.78 -18.07 4.77
CA SER A 413 -16.32 -18.74 3.56
C SER A 413 -15.27 -19.46 2.72
N LYS A 414 -14.00 -19.02 2.78
CA LYS A 414 -12.89 -19.69 2.10
C LYS A 414 -12.48 -21.00 2.76
N PHE A 415 -12.78 -21.17 4.06
CA PHE A 415 -12.37 -22.34 4.86
C PHE A 415 -13.53 -23.18 5.38
N THR A 416 -14.78 -22.73 5.23
CA THR A 416 -15.99 -23.39 5.72
C THR A 416 -17.14 -23.21 4.72
N ASN A 417 -18.18 -24.03 4.82
CA ASN A 417 -19.37 -23.96 3.94
C ASN A 417 -20.29 -22.75 4.25
N TYR A 418 -19.76 -21.65 4.79
CA TYR A 418 -20.51 -20.44 5.11
C TYR A 418 -20.56 -19.52 3.87
N SER A 419 -21.74 -19.13 3.41
CA SER A 419 -21.91 -18.29 2.23
C SER A 419 -23.15 -17.40 2.33
N ASP A 420 -22.95 -16.09 2.26
CA ASP A 420 -24.01 -15.06 2.19
C ASP A 420 -23.89 -14.30 0.86
N PHE A 421 -24.91 -13.55 0.45
CA PHE A 421 -24.87 -12.67 -0.72
C PHE A 421 -23.60 -11.80 -0.78
N HIS A 422 -23.30 -11.07 0.30
CA HIS A 422 -22.13 -10.19 0.38
C HIS A 422 -20.82 -10.96 0.23
N THR A 423 -20.76 -12.19 0.76
CA THR A 423 -19.54 -12.97 0.79
C THR A 423 -19.25 -13.60 -0.56
N LEU A 424 -20.28 -14.10 -1.25
CA LEU A 424 -20.20 -14.64 -2.60
C LEU A 424 -19.83 -13.57 -3.64
N LEU A 425 -20.28 -12.33 -3.48
CA LEU A 425 -19.90 -11.20 -4.34
C LEU A 425 -18.36 -11.04 -4.43
N TYR A 426 -17.66 -11.29 -3.32
CA TYR A 426 -16.20 -11.28 -3.27
C TYR A 426 -15.59 -12.61 -3.72
N THR A 427 -16.01 -13.75 -3.17
CA THR A 427 -15.35 -15.04 -3.46
C THR A 427 -15.55 -15.56 -4.88
N CYS A 428 -16.58 -15.11 -5.58
CA CYS A 428 -16.77 -15.37 -7.01
C CYS A 428 -15.92 -14.47 -7.94
N SER A 429 -15.34 -13.39 -7.41
CA SER A 429 -14.50 -12.45 -8.16
C SER A 429 -13.03 -12.90 -8.13
N PRO A 430 -12.33 -13.02 -9.29
CA PRO A 430 -11.01 -13.65 -9.37
C PRO A 430 -9.91 -12.91 -8.59
N GLU A 431 -10.11 -11.64 -8.25
CA GLU A 431 -9.20 -10.81 -7.44
C GLU A 431 -9.08 -11.30 -5.99
N PHE A 432 -10.15 -11.91 -5.47
CA PHE A 432 -10.25 -12.41 -4.11
C PHE A 432 -10.11 -13.93 -4.01
N ASP A 433 -9.87 -14.64 -5.12
CA ASP A 433 -9.56 -16.06 -5.12
C ASP A 433 -8.17 -16.34 -4.48
N PHE A 434 -7.83 -17.60 -4.25
CA PHE A 434 -6.49 -18.02 -3.83
C PHE A 434 -5.44 -17.71 -4.92
N LEU A 435 -4.17 -17.62 -4.54
CA LEU A 435 -3.09 -17.35 -5.49
C LEU A 435 -3.05 -18.41 -6.62
N PRO A 436 -3.20 -18.03 -7.91
CA PRO A 436 -3.20 -18.98 -9.00
C PRO A 436 -1.82 -19.60 -9.19
N LYS A 437 -1.79 -20.89 -9.54
CA LYS A 437 -0.54 -21.63 -9.83
C LYS A 437 0.31 -20.98 -10.94
N GLU A 438 -0.34 -20.25 -11.85
CA GLU A 438 0.31 -19.49 -12.91
C GLU A 438 1.25 -18.40 -12.37
N SER A 439 0.85 -17.65 -11.32
CA SER A 439 1.72 -16.66 -10.69
C SER A 439 2.99 -17.31 -10.13
N LEU A 440 2.88 -18.47 -9.48
CA LEU A 440 4.04 -19.22 -8.98
C LEU A 440 4.93 -19.73 -10.13
N TYR A 441 4.33 -20.14 -11.26
CA TYR A 441 5.08 -20.55 -12.45
C TYR A 441 5.87 -19.39 -13.06
N LYS A 442 5.25 -18.22 -13.25
CA LYS A 442 5.91 -16.99 -13.73
C LYS A 442 7.10 -16.59 -12.85
N LEU A 443 6.92 -16.61 -11.52
CA LEU A 443 7.97 -16.31 -10.54
C LEU A 443 9.11 -17.35 -10.52
N ASN A 444 8.84 -18.57 -10.98
CA ASN A 444 9.85 -19.62 -11.13
C ASN A 444 10.61 -19.52 -12.47
N GLU A 445 9.92 -19.18 -13.57
CA GLU A 445 10.55 -18.96 -14.88
C GLU A 445 11.52 -17.75 -14.89
N THR A 446 11.23 -16.71 -14.10
CA THR A 446 12.16 -15.58 -13.90
C THR A 446 13.27 -15.86 -12.88
N LEU A 447 13.35 -17.10 -12.35
CA LEU A 447 14.26 -17.57 -11.29
C LEU A 447 14.15 -16.82 -9.94
N LEU A 448 13.19 -15.90 -9.77
CA LEU A 448 13.02 -15.13 -8.53
C LEU A 448 12.70 -16.05 -7.34
N LEU A 449 11.72 -16.95 -7.50
CA LEU A 449 11.32 -17.87 -6.44
C LEU A 449 12.47 -18.83 -6.04
N PRO A 450 13.17 -19.53 -6.95
CA PRO A 450 14.39 -20.28 -6.64
C PRO A 450 15.45 -19.47 -5.90
N CYS A 451 15.73 -18.24 -6.35
CA CYS A 451 16.72 -17.37 -5.71
C CYS A 451 16.35 -17.04 -4.26
N VAL A 452 15.08 -16.70 -4.00
CA VAL A 452 14.59 -16.39 -2.65
C VAL A 452 14.58 -17.63 -1.76
N SER A 453 14.20 -18.81 -2.27
CA SER A 453 14.31 -20.07 -1.52
C SER A 453 15.76 -20.40 -1.15
N MET A 454 16.70 -20.22 -2.09
CA MET A 454 18.13 -20.46 -1.85
C MET A 454 18.72 -19.50 -0.81
N VAL A 455 18.37 -18.20 -0.88
CA VAL A 455 18.71 -17.19 0.13
C VAL A 455 18.10 -17.54 1.48
N GLY A 456 16.82 -17.88 1.53
CA GLY A 456 16.11 -18.25 2.77
C GLY A 456 16.78 -19.44 3.47
N GLY A 457 17.13 -20.48 2.71
CA GLY A 457 17.92 -21.61 3.21
C GLY A 457 19.28 -21.18 3.77
N ALA A 458 20.04 -20.37 3.03
CA ALA A 458 21.35 -19.88 3.50
C ALA A 458 21.26 -19.00 4.76
N VAL A 459 20.22 -18.16 4.87
CA VAL A 459 19.92 -17.36 6.06
C VAL A 459 19.58 -18.26 7.25
N LEU A 460 18.67 -19.23 7.08
CA LEU A 460 18.29 -20.18 8.14
C LEU A 460 19.48 -21.02 8.63
N ILE A 461 20.31 -21.53 7.71
CA ILE A 461 21.54 -22.27 8.06
C ILE A 461 22.51 -21.39 8.85
N ASN A 462 22.67 -20.11 8.47
CA ASN A 462 23.53 -19.17 9.19
C ASN A 462 22.99 -18.86 10.60
N ILE A 463 21.68 -18.65 10.74
CA ILE A 463 21.01 -18.46 12.04
C ILE A 463 21.21 -19.69 12.92
N PHE A 464 20.88 -20.89 12.43
CA PHE A 464 21.01 -22.14 13.17
C PHE A 464 22.46 -22.41 13.58
N SER A 465 23.42 -22.19 12.67
CA SER A 465 24.85 -22.33 12.97
C SER A 465 25.32 -21.38 14.07
N ASN A 466 24.91 -20.11 14.04
CA ASN A 466 25.31 -19.14 15.06
C ASN A 466 24.65 -19.45 16.41
N VAL A 467 23.35 -19.78 16.43
CA VAL A 467 22.61 -20.18 17.64
C VAL A 467 23.20 -21.45 18.26
N LYS A 468 23.51 -22.48 17.46
CA LYS A 468 24.18 -23.71 17.92
C LYS A 468 25.55 -23.42 18.52
N ASN A 469 26.37 -22.61 17.86
CA ASN A 469 27.70 -22.25 18.36
C ASN A 469 27.62 -21.46 19.67
N ASN A 470 26.69 -20.50 19.76
CA ASN A 470 26.45 -19.72 20.98
C ASN A 470 25.89 -20.59 22.12
N MET A 471 25.09 -21.62 21.81
CA MET A 471 24.59 -22.59 22.80
C MET A 471 25.71 -23.49 23.33
N ILE A 472 26.61 -23.97 22.44
CA ILE A 472 27.80 -24.75 22.85
C ILE A 472 28.71 -23.88 23.73
N ALA A 473 28.98 -22.63 23.35
CA ALA A 473 29.79 -21.69 24.13
C ALA A 473 29.17 -21.33 25.51
N ARG A 474 27.86 -21.54 25.71
CA ARG A 474 27.18 -21.39 27.00
C ARG A 474 27.25 -22.64 27.88
N LEU A 475 27.43 -23.82 27.29
CA LEU A 475 27.60 -25.09 28.00
C LEU A 475 29.05 -25.27 28.47
N ASP A 476 30.01 -24.70 27.74
CA ASP A 476 31.42 -24.69 28.13
C ASP A 476 31.69 -23.68 29.27
N LYS A 477 31.87 -24.19 30.49
CA LYS A 477 31.86 -23.41 31.75
C LYS A 477 32.98 -22.38 31.89
N ASN A 478 33.98 -22.36 31.00
CA ASN A 478 35.17 -21.52 31.12
C ASN A 478 35.03 -20.08 30.59
N THR A 479 33.82 -19.65 30.18
CA THR A 479 33.61 -18.29 29.62
C THR A 479 32.74 -17.43 30.55
N GLU A 480 33.37 -16.58 31.38
CA GLU A 480 32.68 -15.63 32.28
C GLU A 480 31.89 -14.50 31.57
N GLY A 481 31.80 -14.54 30.23
CA GLY A 481 30.96 -13.64 29.44
C GLY A 481 29.72 -14.36 28.91
N ARG A 482 28.53 -14.02 29.45
CA ARG A 482 27.23 -14.48 28.91
C ARG A 482 27.01 -13.94 27.49
N THR A 483 27.48 -14.64 26.47
CA THR A 483 27.14 -14.34 25.08
C THR A 483 25.62 -14.46 24.89
N PRO A 484 24.93 -13.46 24.31
CA PRO A 484 23.51 -13.58 24.01
C PRO A 484 23.30 -14.68 22.95
N LEU A 485 22.22 -15.46 23.07
CA LEU A 485 21.94 -16.61 22.19
C LEU A 485 21.92 -16.20 20.71
N TRP A 486 21.37 -15.02 20.45
CA TRP A 486 21.21 -14.40 19.13
C TRP A 486 22.44 -13.59 18.65
N SER A 487 23.58 -13.66 19.35
CA SER A 487 24.81 -12.95 18.97
C SER A 487 25.24 -13.28 17.53
N GLY A 488 25.53 -12.24 16.74
CA GLY A 488 25.95 -12.34 15.33
C GLY A 488 24.83 -12.41 14.30
N VAL A 489 23.58 -12.62 14.73
CA VAL A 489 22.39 -12.59 13.87
C VAL A 489 21.94 -11.14 13.64
N ASP A 490 21.48 -10.82 12.43
CA ASP A 490 21.02 -9.47 12.06
C ASP A 490 19.50 -9.36 12.26
N PRO A 491 19.01 -8.53 13.21
CA PRO A 491 17.58 -8.36 13.45
C PRO A 491 16.81 -7.85 12.22
N GLY A 492 17.44 -7.01 11.39
CA GLY A 492 16.80 -6.48 10.18
C GLY A 492 16.50 -7.56 9.14
N VAL A 493 17.35 -8.59 9.06
CA VAL A 493 17.13 -9.73 8.15
C VAL A 493 16.06 -10.68 8.68
N ILE A 494 15.99 -10.90 10.01
CA ILE A 494 14.88 -11.64 10.63
C ILE A 494 13.55 -10.92 10.37
N PHE A 495 13.48 -9.61 10.60
CA PHE A 495 12.27 -8.82 10.36
C PHE A 495 11.77 -8.93 8.92
N ASN A 496 12.65 -8.69 7.94
CA ASN A 496 12.26 -8.76 6.52
C ASN A 496 11.90 -10.20 6.08
N GLY A 497 12.53 -11.23 6.65
CA GLY A 497 12.17 -12.63 6.42
C GLY A 497 10.84 -13.04 7.05
N ALA A 498 10.53 -12.56 8.25
CA ALA A 498 9.24 -12.77 8.90
C ALA A 498 8.11 -12.04 8.15
N MET A 499 8.33 -10.79 7.71
CA MET A 499 7.39 -10.06 6.86
C MET A 499 7.15 -10.76 5.51
N LEU A 500 8.17 -11.40 4.92
CA LEU A 500 7.98 -12.23 3.72
C LEU A 500 7.01 -13.39 3.96
N ILE A 501 7.11 -14.07 5.11
CA ILE A 501 6.19 -15.17 5.48
C ILE A 501 4.77 -14.64 5.66
N VAL A 502 4.59 -13.51 6.34
CA VAL A 502 3.25 -12.90 6.52
C VAL A 502 2.64 -12.50 5.17
N TYR A 503 3.39 -11.82 4.30
CA TYR A 503 2.92 -11.47 2.96
C TYR A 503 2.67 -12.69 2.06
N ALA A 504 3.42 -13.79 2.23
CA ALA A 504 3.16 -15.04 1.52
C ALA A 504 1.83 -15.68 1.95
N ILE A 505 1.52 -15.68 3.26
CA ILE A 505 0.22 -16.14 3.77
C ILE A 505 -0.90 -15.23 3.24
N MET A 506 -0.75 -13.91 3.32
CA MET A 506 -1.75 -12.95 2.82
C MET A 506 -2.02 -13.12 1.33
N ALA A 507 -0.96 -13.21 0.51
CA ALA A 507 -1.07 -13.40 -0.94
C ALA A 507 -1.65 -14.77 -1.33
N PHE A 508 -1.37 -15.83 -0.56
CA PHE A 508 -2.00 -17.14 -0.77
C PHE A 508 -3.52 -17.08 -0.57
N LEU A 509 -3.99 -16.38 0.48
CA LEU A 509 -5.40 -16.25 0.80
C LEU A 509 -6.19 -15.39 -0.20
N ILE A 510 -5.58 -14.31 -0.70
CA ILE A 510 -6.19 -13.31 -1.59
C ILE A 510 -5.20 -12.92 -2.69
N MET A 511 -5.51 -13.28 -3.94
CA MET A 511 -4.64 -13.04 -5.10
C MET A 511 -4.20 -11.58 -5.24
N ARG A 512 -5.11 -10.60 -5.03
CA ARG A 512 -4.82 -9.15 -5.06
C ARG A 512 -3.66 -8.76 -4.11
N LEU A 513 -3.43 -9.48 -3.00
CA LEU A 513 -2.35 -9.19 -2.04
C LEU A 513 -0.95 -9.65 -2.48
N LYS A 514 -0.80 -10.30 -3.65
CA LYS A 514 0.51 -10.64 -4.23
C LYS A 514 1.42 -9.42 -4.47
N LEU A 515 0.81 -8.22 -4.58
CA LEU A 515 1.52 -6.94 -4.68
C LEU A 515 2.44 -6.62 -3.49
N PHE A 516 2.22 -7.23 -2.31
CA PHE A 516 3.17 -7.14 -1.18
C PHE A 516 4.25 -8.24 -1.24
N LEU A 517 3.87 -9.43 -1.71
CA LEU A 517 4.75 -10.60 -1.77
C LEU A 517 5.89 -10.41 -2.79
N THR A 518 5.57 -10.03 -4.03
CA THR A 518 6.58 -9.97 -5.12
C THR A 518 7.67 -8.93 -4.85
N PRO A 519 7.39 -7.69 -4.41
CA PRO A 519 8.43 -6.73 -4.07
C PRO A 519 9.25 -7.14 -2.83
N GLN A 520 8.63 -7.76 -1.81
CA GLN A 520 9.37 -8.27 -0.66
C GLN A 520 10.30 -9.44 -1.02
N MET A 521 9.90 -10.30 -1.97
CA MET A 521 10.79 -11.31 -2.58
C MET A 521 11.98 -10.65 -3.30
N CYS A 522 11.74 -9.58 -4.08
CA CYS A 522 12.81 -8.83 -4.74
C CYS A 522 13.79 -8.19 -3.74
N VAL A 523 13.29 -7.72 -2.59
CA VAL A 523 14.12 -7.19 -1.49
C VAL A 523 14.95 -8.30 -0.84
N ILE A 524 14.36 -9.46 -0.55
CA ILE A 524 15.10 -10.61 0.03
C ILE A 524 16.15 -11.14 -0.96
N ALA A 525 15.88 -11.12 -2.27
CA ALA A 525 16.86 -11.47 -3.30
C ALA A 525 18.15 -10.60 -3.26
N SER A 526 18.12 -9.38 -2.70
CA SER A 526 19.34 -8.56 -2.51
C SER A 526 20.41 -9.26 -1.66
N LEU A 527 20.02 -10.18 -0.76
CA LEU A 527 20.93 -10.94 0.08
C LEU A 527 21.79 -11.95 -0.72
N LEU A 528 21.48 -12.19 -2.00
CA LEU A 528 22.40 -12.87 -2.92
C LEU A 528 23.76 -12.16 -2.97
N ALA A 529 23.80 -10.83 -2.91
CA ALA A 529 25.06 -10.05 -2.92
C ALA A 529 25.78 -10.05 -1.57
N CYS A 530 25.14 -10.52 -0.49
CA CYS A 530 25.68 -10.43 0.86
C CYS A 530 26.53 -11.67 1.21
N LYS A 531 27.86 -11.55 1.04
CA LYS A 531 28.81 -12.64 1.32
C LYS A 531 28.69 -13.26 2.73
N LYS A 532 28.15 -12.53 3.72
CA LYS A 532 27.97 -13.01 5.11
C LYS A 532 27.21 -14.35 5.20
N TYR A 533 26.32 -14.63 4.25
CA TYR A 533 25.50 -15.85 4.22
C TYR A 533 26.15 -16.99 3.42
N TRP A 534 27.04 -16.68 2.48
CA TRP A 534 27.67 -17.63 1.57
C TRP A 534 29.03 -18.14 2.08
N LYS A 535 29.08 -18.62 3.33
CA LYS A 535 30.31 -19.08 4.00
C LYS A 535 31.07 -20.19 3.25
N VAL A 536 30.39 -20.95 2.39
CA VAL A 536 30.99 -21.97 1.50
C VAL A 536 31.93 -21.35 0.46
N ILE A 537 31.63 -20.14 -0.02
CA ILE A 537 32.37 -19.48 -1.11
C ILE A 537 33.51 -18.63 -0.54
N LYS A 538 34.71 -19.21 -0.47
CA LYS A 538 35.90 -18.57 0.14
C LYS A 538 36.35 -17.30 -0.59
N LYS A 539 36.48 -17.31 -1.92
CA LYS A 539 36.96 -16.17 -2.74
C LYS A 539 35.82 -15.19 -3.06
N LYS A 540 36.06 -13.86 -2.97
CA LYS A 540 35.05 -12.84 -3.33
C LYS A 540 34.74 -12.87 -4.84
N GLU A 541 35.74 -13.06 -5.70
CA GLU A 541 35.57 -13.12 -7.16
C GLU A 541 34.61 -14.22 -7.60
N VAL A 542 34.79 -15.45 -7.10
CA VAL A 542 33.91 -16.60 -7.41
C VAL A 542 32.45 -16.31 -7.03
N HIS A 543 32.22 -15.61 -5.92
CA HIS A 543 30.88 -15.21 -5.51
C HIS A 543 30.24 -14.22 -6.51
N TYR A 544 30.99 -13.22 -6.97
CA TYR A 544 30.52 -12.29 -8.01
C TYR A 544 30.33 -12.98 -9.37
N THR A 545 31.16 -13.95 -9.74
CA THR A 545 30.98 -14.75 -10.97
C THR A 545 29.68 -15.55 -10.92
N ILE A 546 29.40 -16.24 -9.80
CA ILE A 546 28.14 -16.99 -9.62
C ILE A 546 26.93 -16.04 -9.68
N LEU A 547 27.04 -14.88 -9.04
CA LEU A 547 25.98 -13.86 -9.05
C LEU A 547 25.72 -13.33 -10.47
N ALA A 548 26.77 -13.08 -11.26
CA ALA A 548 26.65 -12.67 -12.65
C ALA A 548 25.99 -13.76 -13.53
N VAL A 549 26.30 -15.03 -13.30
CA VAL A 549 25.63 -16.16 -13.99
C VAL A 549 24.14 -16.23 -13.65
N ILE A 550 23.78 -16.10 -12.36
CA ILE A 550 22.38 -16.08 -11.92
C ILE A 550 21.63 -14.91 -12.58
N VAL A 551 22.15 -13.69 -12.49
CA VAL A 551 21.53 -12.50 -13.11
C VAL A 551 21.41 -12.67 -14.63
N SER A 552 22.41 -13.24 -15.29
CA SER A 552 22.35 -13.52 -16.74
C SER A 552 21.22 -14.50 -17.09
N GLY A 553 20.99 -15.53 -16.27
CA GLY A 553 19.85 -16.44 -16.42
C GLY A 553 18.51 -15.74 -16.24
N MET A 554 18.39 -14.85 -15.25
CA MET A 554 17.19 -14.03 -15.02
C MET A 554 16.88 -13.12 -16.21
N CYS A 555 17.90 -12.53 -16.83
CA CYS A 555 17.75 -11.64 -17.99
C CYS A 555 17.04 -12.30 -19.18
N VAL A 556 17.25 -13.59 -19.45
CA VAL A 556 16.69 -14.26 -20.63
C VAL A 556 15.16 -14.22 -20.66
N ARG A 557 14.51 -14.61 -19.55
CA ARG A 557 13.04 -14.50 -19.43
C ARG A 557 12.58 -13.11 -19.03
N GLY A 558 13.37 -12.40 -18.22
CA GLY A 558 13.08 -11.04 -17.78
C GLY A 558 12.93 -10.03 -18.92
N PHE A 559 13.84 -10.03 -19.90
CA PHE A 559 13.72 -9.18 -21.09
C PHE A 559 12.54 -9.58 -21.98
N ARG A 560 12.24 -10.88 -22.08
CA ARG A 560 11.07 -11.36 -22.85
C ARG A 560 9.77 -10.82 -22.24
N ASN A 561 9.59 -10.91 -20.93
CA ASN A 561 8.43 -10.36 -20.22
C ASN A 561 8.27 -8.84 -20.45
N ILE A 562 9.35 -8.06 -20.34
CA ILE A 562 9.32 -6.60 -20.55
C ILE A 562 9.01 -6.27 -22.02
N SER A 563 9.55 -7.04 -22.96
CA SER A 563 9.28 -6.87 -24.39
C SER A 563 7.83 -7.20 -24.73
N GLU A 564 7.30 -8.31 -24.21
CA GLU A 564 5.89 -8.69 -24.35
C GLU A 564 4.98 -7.59 -23.80
N GLN A 565 5.22 -7.10 -22.59
CA GLN A 565 4.44 -6.02 -21.96
C GLN A 565 4.48 -4.71 -22.74
N ARG A 566 5.64 -4.32 -23.28
CA ARG A 566 5.76 -3.10 -24.12
C ARG A 566 5.16 -3.26 -25.52
N SER A 567 5.02 -4.49 -26.02
CA SER A 567 4.45 -4.80 -27.33
C SER A 567 2.92 -4.85 -27.36
N ILE A 568 2.26 -4.80 -26.20
CA ILE A 568 0.81 -4.59 -26.12
C ILE A 568 0.53 -3.19 -26.64
N VAL A 569 -0.13 -3.10 -27.80
CA VAL A 569 -0.67 -1.86 -28.34
C VAL A 569 -2.19 -2.03 -28.40
N GLY A 570 -2.90 -1.24 -27.60
CA GLY A 570 -4.34 -1.25 -27.46
C GLY A 570 -4.92 0.15 -27.60
N GLU A 571 -6.20 0.20 -27.98
CA GLU A 571 -6.97 1.43 -28.11
C GLU A 571 -8.24 1.29 -27.27
N TYR A 572 -8.56 2.29 -26.45
CA TYR A 572 -9.79 2.27 -25.68
C TYR A 572 -10.98 2.72 -26.53
N SER A 573 -11.98 1.85 -26.68
CA SER A 573 -13.27 2.19 -27.28
C SER A 573 -14.41 1.54 -26.50
N ASN A 574 -15.49 2.29 -26.29
CA ASN A 574 -16.70 1.87 -25.57
C ASN A 574 -17.88 2.81 -25.91
N PRO A 575 -18.32 2.86 -27.18
CA PRO A 575 -19.35 3.78 -27.64
C PRO A 575 -20.68 3.60 -26.89
N GLU A 576 -20.99 2.39 -26.44
CA GLU A 576 -22.23 2.08 -25.73
C GLU A 576 -22.31 2.76 -24.35
N LEU A 577 -21.16 3.01 -23.71
CA LEU A 577 -21.10 3.82 -22.49
C LEU A 577 -21.09 5.32 -22.80
N GLU A 578 -20.51 5.73 -23.94
CA GLU A 578 -20.52 7.13 -24.41
C GLU A 578 -21.96 7.59 -24.64
N GLU A 579 -22.73 6.86 -25.44
CA GLU A 579 -24.15 7.11 -25.71
C GLU A 579 -24.99 7.21 -24.42
N LEU A 580 -24.74 6.33 -23.44
CA LEU A 580 -25.41 6.35 -22.15
C LEU A 580 -25.09 7.64 -21.37
N VAL A 581 -23.81 8.04 -21.36
CA VAL A 581 -23.36 9.23 -20.63
C VAL A 581 -23.86 10.51 -21.30
N GLU A 582 -23.82 10.58 -22.63
CA GLU A 582 -24.39 11.69 -23.41
C GLU A 582 -25.90 11.81 -23.18
N TRP A 583 -26.65 10.70 -23.25
CA TRP A 583 -28.09 10.70 -22.95
C TRP A 583 -28.40 11.18 -21.52
N VAL A 584 -27.61 10.76 -20.53
CA VAL A 584 -27.77 11.24 -19.14
C VAL A 584 -27.53 12.76 -19.05
N GLN A 585 -26.55 13.30 -19.78
CA GLN A 585 -26.27 14.74 -19.79
C GLN A 585 -27.33 15.56 -20.53
N SER A 586 -27.89 15.05 -21.64
CA SER A 586 -28.83 15.80 -22.49
C SER A 586 -30.30 15.67 -22.07
N GLU A 587 -30.75 14.46 -21.69
CA GLU A 587 -32.17 14.15 -21.49
C GLU A 587 -32.59 14.10 -20.00
N THR A 588 -31.66 14.21 -19.04
CA THR A 588 -31.97 14.08 -17.61
C THR A 588 -31.60 15.31 -16.78
N ASN A 589 -32.46 15.65 -15.83
CA ASN A 589 -32.29 16.75 -14.87
C ASN A 589 -31.03 16.58 -14.01
N ASP A 590 -30.36 17.68 -13.64
CA ASP A 590 -29.17 17.67 -12.78
C ASP A 590 -29.40 17.00 -11.41
N ALA A 591 -30.63 17.07 -10.90
CA ALA A 591 -31.03 16.39 -9.66
C ALA A 591 -31.46 14.91 -9.82
N ALA A 592 -31.34 14.33 -11.03
CA ALA A 592 -31.77 12.95 -11.29
C ALA A 592 -30.89 11.91 -10.60
N VAL A 593 -31.52 11.02 -9.83
CA VAL A 593 -30.84 10.02 -8.99
C VAL A 593 -30.72 8.67 -9.71
N PHE A 594 -29.50 8.16 -9.82
CA PHE A 594 -29.18 6.90 -10.51
C PHE A 594 -28.78 5.76 -9.56
N ALA A 595 -29.16 4.53 -9.92
CA ALA A 595 -28.72 3.30 -9.27
C ALA A 595 -28.44 2.19 -10.31
N GLY A 596 -27.56 1.23 -9.98
CA GLY A 596 -27.20 0.13 -10.88
C GLY A 596 -25.88 -0.54 -10.50
N PRO A 597 -25.20 -1.23 -11.42
CA PRO A 597 -23.88 -1.81 -11.16
C PRO A 597 -22.86 -0.75 -10.70
N MET A 598 -22.16 -1.03 -9.61
CA MET A 598 -21.23 -0.09 -8.95
C MET A 598 -20.18 0.51 -9.92
N SER A 599 -19.69 -0.29 -10.87
CA SER A 599 -18.72 0.08 -11.91
C SER A 599 -19.19 1.23 -12.79
N THR A 600 -20.48 1.22 -13.13
CA THR A 600 -21.09 2.20 -14.04
C THR A 600 -21.60 3.41 -13.29
N MET A 601 -22.08 3.24 -12.05
CA MET A 601 -22.42 4.38 -11.17
C MET A 601 -21.23 5.31 -10.93
N ALA A 602 -20.02 4.75 -10.72
CA ALA A 602 -18.80 5.56 -10.57
C ALA A 602 -18.44 6.37 -11.83
N ASN A 603 -18.61 5.78 -13.03
CA ASN A 603 -18.39 6.49 -14.30
C ASN A 603 -19.45 7.58 -14.54
N LEU A 604 -20.72 7.30 -14.23
CA LEU A 604 -21.79 8.29 -14.34
C LEU A 604 -21.56 9.47 -13.39
N LEU A 605 -21.25 9.23 -12.11
CA LEU A 605 -20.93 10.28 -11.15
C LEU A 605 -19.77 11.15 -11.64
N LEU A 606 -18.67 10.53 -12.12
CA LEU A 606 -17.52 11.26 -12.66
C LEU A 606 -17.91 12.15 -13.86
N SER A 607 -18.58 11.57 -14.85
CA SER A 607 -18.79 12.20 -16.15
C SER A 607 -19.96 13.19 -16.16
N THR A 608 -21.00 12.94 -15.36
CA THR A 608 -22.28 13.68 -15.41
C THR A 608 -22.60 14.45 -14.13
N GLN A 609 -21.86 14.20 -13.04
CA GLN A 609 -22.09 14.78 -11.70
C GLN A 609 -23.52 14.57 -11.16
N ARG A 610 -24.26 13.59 -11.72
CA ARG A 610 -25.59 13.21 -11.24
C ARG A 610 -25.48 12.44 -9.91
N PRO A 611 -26.40 12.64 -8.94
CA PRO A 611 -26.43 11.86 -7.71
C PRO A 611 -26.56 10.35 -7.97
N ILE A 612 -25.79 9.55 -7.24
CA ILE A 612 -25.85 8.09 -7.27
C ILE A 612 -26.20 7.52 -5.88
N VAL A 613 -26.80 6.33 -5.88
CA VAL A 613 -27.27 5.67 -4.65
C VAL A 613 -26.33 4.57 -4.14
N ASN A 614 -25.47 4.04 -5.01
CA ASN A 614 -24.52 2.99 -4.67
C ASN A 614 -23.23 3.08 -5.51
N HIS A 615 -22.09 2.73 -4.93
CA HIS A 615 -20.77 2.91 -5.53
C HIS A 615 -19.80 1.78 -5.11
N PRO A 616 -18.60 1.65 -5.74
CA PRO A 616 -17.69 0.52 -5.55
C PRO A 616 -17.06 0.35 -4.16
N HIS A 617 -17.04 1.41 -3.35
CA HIS A 617 -16.39 1.42 -2.04
C HIS A 617 -17.32 0.85 -0.98
N TYR A 618 -17.38 -0.49 -0.94
CA TYR A 618 -18.40 -1.32 -0.30
C TYR A 618 -18.18 -1.64 1.20
N GLU A 619 -17.30 -0.92 1.89
CA GLU A 619 -16.84 -1.31 3.23
C GLU A 619 -17.90 -1.11 4.32
N HIS A 620 -18.62 0.02 4.28
CA HIS A 620 -19.58 0.45 5.30
C HIS A 620 -20.92 -0.32 5.23
N ALA A 621 -21.42 -0.81 6.37
CA ALA A 621 -22.60 -1.67 6.49
C ALA A 621 -23.86 -1.07 5.82
N GLY A 622 -24.16 0.20 6.07
CA GLY A 622 -25.33 0.86 5.46
C GLY A 622 -25.28 0.91 3.93
N LEU A 623 -24.08 1.05 3.34
CA LEU A 623 -23.92 0.99 1.89
C LEU A 623 -24.01 -0.45 1.36
N ARG A 624 -23.54 -1.43 2.15
CA ARG A 624 -23.70 -2.85 1.82
C ARG A 624 -25.17 -3.24 1.69
N GLU A 625 -25.99 -2.78 2.62
CA GLU A 625 -27.45 -2.93 2.58
C GLU A 625 -28.08 -2.17 1.41
N ARG A 626 -27.79 -0.86 1.25
CA ARG A 626 -28.29 -0.05 0.11
C ARG A 626 -28.00 -0.71 -1.23
N THR A 627 -26.77 -1.20 -1.45
CA THR A 627 -26.45 -1.85 -2.73
C THR A 627 -27.10 -3.22 -2.88
N LYS A 628 -27.27 -3.99 -1.79
CA LYS A 628 -28.05 -5.24 -1.82
C LYS A 628 -29.50 -4.96 -2.23
N ASN A 629 -30.09 -3.86 -1.76
CA ASN A 629 -31.42 -3.42 -2.16
C ASN A 629 -31.47 -3.02 -3.65
N VAL A 630 -30.48 -2.29 -4.18
CA VAL A 630 -30.36 -2.01 -5.63
C VAL A 630 -30.20 -3.31 -6.43
N TYR A 631 -29.32 -4.21 -6.01
CA TYR A 631 -29.01 -5.46 -6.71
C TYR A 631 -30.17 -6.47 -6.66
N SER A 632 -31.24 -6.20 -5.90
CA SER A 632 -32.48 -7.00 -5.92
C SER A 632 -33.15 -7.04 -7.30
N VAL A 633 -32.82 -6.11 -8.20
CA VAL A 633 -33.24 -6.14 -9.62
C VAL A 633 -32.74 -7.37 -10.38
N PHE A 634 -31.60 -7.95 -9.96
CA PHE A 634 -31.05 -9.18 -10.52
C PHE A 634 -31.59 -10.46 -9.86
N SER A 635 -32.45 -10.34 -8.85
CA SER A 635 -33.03 -11.48 -8.11
C SER A 635 -34.20 -12.15 -8.87
N ARG A 636 -34.92 -13.04 -8.18
CA ARG A 636 -36.17 -13.67 -8.64
C ARG A 636 -37.43 -13.06 -7.98
N LYS A 637 -37.33 -11.86 -7.40
CA LYS A 637 -38.47 -11.11 -6.84
C LYS A 637 -39.45 -10.65 -7.92
N SER A 638 -40.65 -10.27 -7.50
CA SER A 638 -41.61 -9.55 -8.37
C SER A 638 -41.10 -8.15 -8.68
N ALA A 639 -41.44 -7.63 -9.87
CA ALA A 639 -41.06 -6.29 -10.30
C ALA A 639 -41.61 -5.21 -9.36
N GLU A 640 -42.81 -5.41 -8.82
CA GLU A 640 -43.47 -4.52 -7.85
C GLU A 640 -42.66 -4.34 -6.55
N THR A 641 -42.19 -5.42 -5.92
CA THR A 641 -41.42 -5.34 -4.68
C THR A 641 -40.07 -4.65 -4.90
N VAL A 642 -39.43 -4.89 -6.05
CA VAL A 642 -38.17 -4.21 -6.42
C VAL A 642 -38.44 -2.72 -6.69
N TYR A 643 -39.53 -2.39 -7.37
CA TYR A 643 -39.96 -1.00 -7.59
C TYR A 643 -40.24 -0.25 -6.29
N GLU A 644 -40.96 -0.85 -5.33
CA GLU A 644 -41.17 -0.22 -4.01
C GLU A 644 -39.86 -0.02 -3.24
N THR A 645 -38.92 -0.96 -3.36
CA THR A 645 -37.59 -0.87 -2.73
C THR A 645 -36.74 0.26 -3.32
N LEU A 646 -36.79 0.46 -4.65
CA LEU A 646 -36.07 1.53 -5.33
C LEU A 646 -36.72 2.90 -5.08
N LEU A 647 -38.05 2.94 -5.01
CA LEU A 647 -38.83 4.15 -4.73
C LEU A 647 -38.59 4.64 -3.28
N SER A 648 -38.51 3.75 -2.29
CA SER A 648 -38.19 4.13 -0.91
C SER A 648 -36.77 4.71 -0.76
N MET A 649 -35.84 4.27 -1.62
CA MET A 649 -34.48 4.80 -1.76
C MET A 649 -34.38 6.07 -2.62
N LYS A 650 -35.52 6.62 -3.09
CA LYS A 650 -35.60 7.82 -3.95
C LYS A 650 -34.83 7.72 -5.27
N VAL A 651 -34.67 6.52 -5.82
CA VAL A 651 -34.08 6.31 -7.14
C VAL A 651 -35.02 6.85 -8.22
N ASN A 652 -34.50 7.60 -9.20
CA ASN A 652 -35.27 8.01 -10.39
C ASN A 652 -34.99 7.10 -11.60
N TYR A 653 -33.75 6.62 -11.75
CA TYR A 653 -33.32 5.81 -12.88
C TYR A 653 -32.49 4.61 -12.42
N VAL A 654 -32.80 3.42 -12.94
CA VAL A 654 -32.00 2.21 -12.77
C VAL A 654 -31.33 1.84 -14.09
N VAL A 655 -30.01 1.70 -14.05
CA VAL A 655 -29.19 1.24 -15.17
C VAL A 655 -29.00 -0.27 -15.07
N LEU A 656 -29.33 -0.98 -16.15
CA LEU A 656 -29.11 -2.42 -16.31
C LEU A 656 -28.04 -2.67 -17.37
N GLU A 657 -27.21 -3.68 -17.12
CA GLU A 657 -26.12 -4.12 -17.99
C GLU A 657 -26.38 -5.56 -18.47
N GLU A 658 -26.28 -5.79 -19.78
CA GLU A 658 -26.50 -7.10 -20.39
C GLU A 658 -25.65 -8.23 -19.73
N PRO A 659 -24.34 -8.04 -19.45
CA PRO A 659 -23.52 -9.09 -18.85
C PRO A 659 -23.97 -9.54 -17.46
N TRP A 660 -24.56 -8.65 -16.65
CA TRP A 660 -25.05 -9.00 -15.30
C TRP A 660 -26.41 -9.71 -15.33
N CYS A 661 -27.19 -9.48 -16.38
CA CYS A 661 -28.55 -10.01 -16.50
C CYS A 661 -28.62 -11.33 -17.28
N ILE A 662 -27.82 -11.48 -18.34
CA ILE A 662 -27.95 -12.59 -19.30
C ILE A 662 -26.76 -13.55 -19.25
N ARG A 663 -25.54 -13.01 -19.12
CA ARG A 663 -24.32 -13.81 -19.29
C ARG A 663 -24.15 -14.76 -18.11
N LYS A 664 -24.08 -16.06 -18.41
CA LYS A 664 -23.79 -17.08 -17.40
C LYS A 664 -22.35 -16.93 -16.91
N SER A 665 -22.21 -16.56 -15.64
CA SER A 665 -20.95 -16.67 -14.89
C SER A 665 -20.60 -18.15 -14.64
N ARG A 666 -19.51 -18.39 -13.91
CA ARG A 666 -19.21 -19.73 -13.36
C ARG A 666 -20.41 -20.24 -12.56
N SER A 667 -20.67 -21.55 -12.58
CA SER A 667 -21.81 -22.16 -11.87
C SER A 667 -21.77 -21.86 -10.37
N GLY A 668 -22.82 -21.24 -9.82
CA GLY A 668 -22.87 -20.80 -8.42
C GLY A 668 -22.36 -19.37 -8.21
N CYS A 669 -21.94 -18.69 -9.27
CA CYS A 669 -21.39 -17.34 -9.26
C CYS A 669 -22.10 -16.38 -10.24
N GLY A 670 -23.26 -16.76 -10.78
CA GLY A 670 -24.17 -15.80 -11.43
C GLY A 670 -24.86 -14.93 -10.39
N MET A 671 -25.20 -13.68 -10.74
CA MET A 671 -25.90 -12.80 -9.78
C MET A 671 -27.25 -13.39 -9.30
N VAL A 672 -27.92 -14.17 -10.15
CA VAL A 672 -29.11 -14.94 -9.77
C VAL A 672 -28.77 -16.06 -8.76
N ASP A 673 -27.63 -16.75 -8.92
CA ASP A 673 -27.18 -17.80 -8.00
C ASP A 673 -26.89 -17.24 -6.60
N LEU A 674 -26.29 -16.04 -6.53
CA LEU A 674 -26.04 -15.30 -5.29
C LEU A 674 -27.35 -15.01 -4.55
N TRP A 675 -28.38 -14.55 -5.26
CA TRP A 675 -29.73 -14.36 -4.69
C TRP A 675 -30.43 -15.68 -4.34
N ASP A 676 -30.16 -16.78 -5.05
CA ASP A 676 -30.71 -18.10 -4.75
C ASP A 676 -30.12 -18.71 -3.47
N VAL A 677 -28.94 -18.29 -3.01
CA VAL A 677 -28.39 -18.64 -1.69
C VAL A 677 -29.06 -17.83 -0.58
N GLU A 678 -29.26 -16.53 -0.78
CA GLU A 678 -29.89 -15.61 0.17
C GLU A 678 -31.41 -15.87 0.33
N GLU A 679 -32.10 -16.19 -0.77
CA GLU A 679 -33.56 -16.36 -0.83
C GLU A 679 -33.95 -17.71 -1.47
N PRO A 680 -33.66 -18.85 -0.81
CA PRO A 680 -33.92 -20.18 -1.35
C PRO A 680 -35.39 -20.42 -1.73
N GLN A 681 -36.34 -19.74 -1.07
CA GLN A 681 -37.77 -19.74 -1.37
C GLN A 681 -38.12 -19.25 -2.78
N ASN A 682 -37.27 -18.42 -3.40
CA ASN A 682 -37.56 -17.81 -4.70
C ASN A 682 -36.96 -18.59 -5.89
N ARG A 683 -36.14 -19.63 -5.65
CA ARG A 683 -35.42 -20.42 -6.68
C ARG A 683 -36.26 -20.90 -7.86
N HIS A 684 -37.53 -21.25 -7.62
CA HIS A 684 -38.45 -21.77 -8.64
C HIS A 684 -39.05 -20.68 -9.55
N LYS A 685 -38.89 -19.39 -9.22
CA LYS A 685 -39.40 -18.28 -10.03
C LYS A 685 -38.41 -17.92 -11.16
N PRO A 686 -38.88 -17.45 -12.32
CA PRO A 686 -37.99 -16.92 -13.36
C PRO A 686 -37.30 -15.63 -12.89
N SER A 687 -36.04 -15.43 -13.29
CA SER A 687 -35.25 -14.24 -12.97
C SER A 687 -35.89 -12.94 -13.47
N LEU A 688 -35.72 -11.86 -12.72
CA LEU A 688 -36.34 -10.56 -13.00
C LEU A 688 -35.60 -9.80 -14.11
N CYS A 689 -34.28 -9.59 -14.01
CA CYS A 689 -33.59 -8.70 -14.95
C CYS A 689 -33.79 -9.06 -16.44
N PRO A 690 -33.68 -10.32 -16.91
CA PRO A 690 -33.95 -10.66 -18.31
C PRO A 690 -35.35 -10.29 -18.81
N LYS A 691 -36.35 -10.25 -17.91
CA LYS A 691 -37.69 -9.76 -18.26
C LYS A 691 -37.71 -8.25 -18.44
N LEU A 692 -37.07 -7.51 -17.55
CA LEU A 692 -36.98 -6.05 -17.64
C LEU A 692 -36.15 -5.59 -18.85
N PHE A 693 -35.09 -6.34 -19.18
CA PHE A 693 -34.17 -6.08 -20.28
C PHE A 693 -34.78 -6.37 -21.67
N HIS A 694 -35.54 -7.47 -21.86
CA HIS A 694 -36.09 -7.83 -23.18
C HIS A 694 -37.61 -7.81 -23.32
N LYS A 695 -38.39 -7.86 -22.23
CA LYS A 695 -39.86 -8.02 -22.28
C LYS A 695 -40.54 -6.76 -21.74
N SER A 696 -41.52 -6.90 -20.86
CA SER A 696 -42.20 -5.76 -20.24
C SER A 696 -41.33 -5.16 -19.14
N PRO A 697 -41.07 -3.83 -19.17
CA PRO A 697 -40.40 -3.14 -18.07
C PRO A 697 -41.33 -2.85 -16.88
N ALA A 698 -42.65 -3.06 -16.99
CA ALA A 698 -43.62 -2.67 -15.97
C ALA A 698 -43.29 -3.25 -14.57
N PRO A 699 -43.39 -2.46 -13.48
CA PRO A 699 -43.96 -1.11 -13.40
C PRO A 699 -42.99 0.04 -13.76
N PHE A 700 -41.78 -0.26 -14.25
CA PHE A 700 -40.82 0.74 -14.71
C PHE A 700 -41.12 1.18 -16.16
N HIS A 701 -40.64 2.36 -16.54
CA HIS A 701 -40.67 2.82 -17.93
C HIS A 701 -39.26 2.77 -18.54
N ARG A 702 -39.10 2.15 -19.71
CA ARG A 702 -37.83 2.18 -20.44
C ARG A 702 -37.66 3.54 -21.12
N VAL A 703 -36.54 4.21 -20.84
CA VAL A 703 -36.25 5.55 -21.36
C VAL A 703 -34.99 5.61 -22.23
N PHE A 704 -34.08 4.65 -22.06
CA PHE A 704 -32.89 4.47 -22.91
C PHE A 704 -32.61 2.99 -23.11
N SER A 705 -32.05 2.63 -24.27
CA SER A 705 -31.64 1.27 -24.62
C SER A 705 -30.59 1.33 -25.74
N ASN A 706 -29.45 0.69 -25.53
CA ASN A 706 -28.51 0.30 -26.59
C ASN A 706 -28.12 -1.18 -26.41
N ASP A 707 -27.07 -1.64 -27.09
CA ASP A 707 -26.70 -3.06 -27.12
C ASP A 707 -26.27 -3.61 -25.75
N ILE A 708 -25.66 -2.78 -24.89
CA ILE A 708 -25.14 -3.20 -23.58
C ILE A 708 -26.00 -2.70 -22.42
N PHE A 709 -26.58 -1.49 -22.52
CA PHE A 709 -27.24 -0.80 -21.42
C PHE A 709 -28.73 -0.56 -21.67
N VAL A 710 -29.54 -0.73 -20.63
CA VAL A 710 -30.95 -0.34 -20.60
C VAL A 710 -31.21 0.51 -19.37
N VAL A 711 -31.81 1.70 -19.54
CA VAL A 711 -32.20 2.57 -18.43
C VAL A 711 -33.70 2.52 -18.23
N LEU A 712 -34.09 2.24 -16.98
CA LEU A 712 -35.46 2.15 -16.52
C LEU A 712 -35.74 3.31 -15.56
N GLN A 713 -36.68 4.17 -15.93
CA GLN A 713 -37.23 5.18 -15.05
C GLN A 713 -38.14 4.52 -14.00
N VAL A 714 -37.95 4.92 -12.75
CA VAL A 714 -38.78 4.61 -11.59
C VAL A 714 -39.78 5.76 -11.44
N PRO A 715 -41.02 5.67 -11.98
CA PRO A 715 -41.99 6.75 -11.84
C PRO A 715 -42.30 7.02 -10.37
N SER A 716 -42.50 8.29 -10.01
CA SER A 716 -43.05 8.66 -8.72
C SER A 716 -44.53 8.29 -8.65
N ARG A 717 -45.02 7.87 -7.47
CA ARG A 717 -46.47 7.63 -7.23
C ARG A 717 -47.32 8.90 -7.38
N TYR A 718 -46.70 10.06 -7.42
CA TYR A 718 -47.32 11.37 -7.59
C TYR A 718 -46.70 12.05 -8.81
N VAL A 719 -47.55 12.50 -9.75
CA VAL A 719 -47.13 13.38 -10.84
C VAL A 719 -47.23 14.80 -10.33
N GLU A 720 -46.09 15.45 -10.07
CA GLU A 720 -46.08 16.90 -9.86
C GLU A 720 -46.36 17.58 -11.20
N ILE A 721 -47.59 18.05 -11.36
CA ILE A 721 -47.95 18.90 -12.51
C ILE A 721 -47.30 20.27 -12.26
N PRO A 722 -46.33 20.71 -13.08
CA PRO A 722 -45.72 22.02 -12.89
C PRO A 722 -46.78 23.11 -13.03
N ALA A 723 -46.75 24.09 -12.11
CA ALA A 723 -47.71 25.19 -12.13
C ALA A 723 -47.67 25.90 -13.50
N PRO A 724 -48.84 26.24 -14.09
CA PRO A 724 -48.90 26.84 -15.41
C PRO A 724 -48.09 28.13 -15.43
N ARG A 725 -47.14 28.23 -16.38
CA ARG A 725 -46.40 29.46 -16.63
C ARG A 725 -47.37 30.50 -17.18
N TYR A 726 -47.88 31.37 -16.31
CA TYR A 726 -48.53 32.59 -16.73
C TYR A 726 -47.51 33.47 -17.44
N HIS A 727 -47.61 33.55 -18.76
CA HIS A 727 -46.98 34.62 -19.51
C HIS A 727 -47.66 35.92 -19.11
N SER A 728 -46.95 36.77 -18.35
CA SER A 728 -47.33 38.17 -18.18
C SER A 728 -47.22 38.86 -19.53
N ALA A 729 -48.37 39.33 -20.03
CA ALA A 729 -48.48 40.14 -21.25
C ALA A 729 -47.97 41.57 -21.04
#